data_AF-A3K4N7-F1
#
_entry.id   AF-A3K4N7-F1
#
_cell.length_a   1.000
_cell.length_b   1.000
_cell.length_c   1.000
_cell.angle_alpha   90.00
_cell.angle_beta   90.00
_cell.angle_gamma   90.00
#
_symmetry.space_group_name_H-M   'P 1'
#
loop_
_entity.id
_entity.type
_entity.pdbx_description
1 polymer ?
#
loop_
_entity_poly.entity_id
_entity_poly.type
_entity_poly.pdbx_seq_one_letter_code
_entity_poly.pdbx_strand_id
1 'polypeptide(L)'
;MTHLAPVAQASLPAPIVPLAANPAPAIVAVAEALQPDLAQGLQIDALRLRGEMEHAFGGSDATGAWDWKLAYEAGEVALILFLRKFGRALLARAGSPAALLPILAKVAGLMPTHTRRSEEMERFQQFSTPLPMGLAAVAAAQITPRDLVLEPSAGTGLLAILAEIAGGTLALNELADTRADLLRFLFPGRSVTGFDAAQIDDHLYASSSPSVILMNPPFSAQANVDGRSTEATARHLRSALACLAPGGRLVAITGAGFAPDAPAWAETFGRLTETAHLVFTGAVSGAAFAKHGTTFETRISVFDKCRGGEPGGITADLRHPTSRGVAHLMSRVTAEGPPRLELDPAPAAGQGHSSPFPGNSHLTIRKPASRSHATSAANPAKPETQIEAEELDYALRDAAEDEDAARLSDAIYETFRLQAIDIPDAASHSTKLVQSAAMASVAPPKPSYRPKLPAAILRDGLLSDAQLETVIYAGEAHGAHLTGSWTVDETGDMVSTAPDDAADAIRFRRGFFLGDGTEAGKGRQSTGILLDNWCQGRRKALWISKSGKLLVDAQRDWSALGQERLLVTPLSRFAQGRDFPLSEGILFTTYATLRSEERGSKKSRGDQILDWLGADFDGVILFDESHAMANAAGGKGERGDTIASQQGRAGLRLQHRLPNARVVYVSATGATTVHNLAFAQRLGLWGVEDFPFQTRSEFVGAIEAGGVAAMEVLARDLRPLGLYTARSLSYDGVE
;
A
#
# COMPACT_ATOMS: atom_id res chain seq x y z
N MET A 1 12.75 -58.07 -31.80
CA MET A 1 13.11 -56.64 -31.87
C MET A 1 11.99 -55.86 -31.21
N THR A 2 12.16 -55.53 -29.94
CA THR A 2 11.24 -54.71 -29.16
C THR A 2 11.98 -53.41 -28.84
N HIS A 3 11.52 -52.31 -29.43
CA HIS A 3 12.12 -50.99 -29.27
C HIS A 3 11.86 -50.45 -27.86
N LEU A 4 12.93 -50.18 -27.12
CA LEU A 4 12.93 -49.39 -25.89
C LEU A 4 12.75 -47.91 -26.25
N ALA A 5 11.75 -47.25 -25.64
CA ALA A 5 11.59 -45.80 -25.68
C ALA A 5 12.63 -45.13 -24.74
N PRO A 6 13.20 -43.97 -25.10
CA PRO A 6 14.20 -43.31 -24.28
C PRO A 6 13.54 -42.60 -23.09
N VAL A 7 14.14 -42.80 -21.91
CA VAL A 7 13.80 -42.11 -20.65
C VAL A 7 14.13 -40.62 -20.81
N ALA A 8 13.13 -39.76 -20.66
CA ALA A 8 13.31 -38.31 -20.61
C ALA A 8 14.03 -37.94 -19.30
N GLN A 9 15.21 -37.33 -19.41
CA GLN A 9 15.89 -36.71 -18.28
C GLN A 9 15.07 -35.51 -17.81
N ALA A 10 14.52 -35.59 -16.60
CA ALA A 10 13.87 -34.47 -15.93
C ALA A 10 14.91 -33.36 -15.72
N SER A 11 14.71 -32.23 -16.39
CA SER A 11 15.56 -31.05 -16.27
C SER A 11 15.30 -30.37 -14.93
N LEU A 12 16.35 -30.18 -14.13
CA LEU A 12 16.31 -29.47 -12.85
C LEU A 12 15.77 -28.04 -13.03
N PRO A 13 14.95 -27.50 -12.11
CA PRO A 13 14.52 -26.11 -12.19
C PRO A 13 15.69 -25.17 -11.93
N ALA A 14 15.86 -24.19 -12.83
CA ALA A 14 16.92 -23.19 -12.76
C ALA A 14 16.81 -22.33 -11.47
N PRO A 15 17.95 -21.84 -10.94
CA PRO A 15 17.98 -20.98 -9.76
C PRO A 15 17.15 -19.70 -9.97
N ILE A 16 16.39 -19.31 -8.94
CA ILE A 16 15.64 -18.06 -8.92
C ILE A 16 16.64 -16.91 -8.78
N VAL A 17 16.83 -16.15 -9.86
CA VAL A 17 17.66 -14.95 -9.85
C VAL A 17 16.83 -13.81 -9.26
N PRO A 18 17.27 -13.12 -8.19
CA PRO A 18 16.57 -11.95 -7.70
C PRO A 18 16.49 -10.90 -8.82
N LEU A 19 15.33 -10.26 -8.98
CA LEU A 19 15.20 -9.07 -9.83
C LEU A 19 16.33 -8.09 -9.52
N ALA A 20 16.95 -7.55 -10.58
CA ALA A 20 18.06 -6.60 -10.45
C ALA A 20 17.70 -5.46 -9.50
N ALA A 21 18.65 -5.04 -8.65
CA ALA A 21 18.45 -3.99 -7.64
C ALA A 21 17.91 -2.66 -8.21
N ASN A 22 18.10 -2.43 -9.51
CA ASN A 22 17.38 -1.45 -10.30
C ASN A 22 17.10 -2.01 -11.70
N PRO A 23 15.83 -2.31 -12.07
CA PRO A 23 15.50 -2.87 -13.38
C PRO A 23 15.48 -1.83 -14.51
N ALA A 24 15.50 -0.52 -14.21
CA ALA A 24 15.33 0.55 -15.20
C ALA A 24 16.33 0.49 -16.38
N PRO A 25 17.64 0.22 -16.20
CA PRO A 25 18.58 0.09 -17.31
C PRO A 25 18.23 -1.08 -18.26
N ALA A 26 17.80 -2.21 -17.71
CA ALA A 26 17.40 -3.37 -18.50
C ALA A 26 16.11 -3.09 -19.29
N ILE A 27 15.15 -2.41 -18.67
CA ILE A 27 13.92 -1.94 -19.34
C ILE A 27 14.25 -1.02 -20.52
N VAL A 28 15.16 -0.07 -20.34
CA VAL A 28 15.60 0.83 -21.43
C VAL A 28 16.29 0.05 -22.55
N ALA A 29 17.15 -0.92 -22.22
CA ALA A 29 17.81 -1.76 -23.23
C ALA A 29 16.80 -2.55 -24.07
N VAL A 30 15.76 -3.14 -23.43
CA VAL A 30 14.66 -3.80 -24.15
C VAL A 30 13.94 -2.80 -25.05
N ALA A 31 13.61 -1.61 -24.54
CA ALA A 31 12.92 -0.58 -25.31
C ALA A 31 13.73 -0.09 -26.53
N GLU A 32 15.06 -0.02 -26.41
CA GLU A 32 15.97 0.29 -27.51
C GLU A 32 15.99 -0.84 -28.56
N ALA A 33 16.02 -2.10 -28.12
CA ALA A 33 15.99 -3.27 -29.01
C ALA A 33 14.69 -3.39 -29.83
N LEU A 34 13.58 -2.85 -29.31
CA LEU A 34 12.28 -2.80 -29.99
C LEU A 34 12.13 -1.64 -30.99
N GLN A 35 13.06 -0.67 -31.02
CA GLN A 35 12.96 0.50 -31.92
C GLN A 35 12.92 0.16 -33.41
N PRO A 36 13.70 -0.82 -33.94
CA PRO A 36 13.63 -1.18 -35.35
C PRO A 36 12.25 -1.69 -35.77
N ASP A 37 11.59 -2.46 -34.91
CA ASP A 37 10.25 -3.00 -35.15
C ASP A 37 9.22 -1.88 -35.23
N LEU A 38 9.24 -0.95 -34.25
CA LEU A 38 8.36 0.22 -34.23
C LEU A 38 8.59 1.14 -35.44
N ALA A 39 9.85 1.38 -35.83
CA ALA A 39 10.18 2.23 -36.97
C ALA A 39 9.70 1.65 -38.31
N GLN A 40 9.65 0.31 -38.43
CA GLN A 40 9.14 -0.40 -39.61
C GLN A 40 7.62 -0.63 -39.57
N GLY A 41 6.97 -0.35 -38.44
CA GLY A 41 5.55 -0.61 -38.24
C GLY A 41 5.23 -2.09 -38.05
N LEU A 42 6.19 -2.88 -37.57
CA LEU A 42 6.00 -4.29 -37.23
C LEU A 42 5.31 -4.43 -35.88
N GLN A 43 4.45 -5.43 -35.77
CA GLN A 43 3.74 -5.74 -34.52
C GLN A 43 4.71 -6.39 -33.53
N ILE A 44 4.73 -5.88 -32.30
CA ILE A 44 5.47 -6.46 -31.18
C ILE A 44 4.48 -7.33 -30.41
N ASP A 45 4.56 -8.64 -30.62
CA ASP A 45 3.76 -9.60 -29.87
C ASP A 45 4.41 -9.97 -28.52
N ALA A 46 3.69 -10.75 -27.72
CA ALA A 46 4.17 -11.18 -26.41
C ALA A 46 5.43 -12.07 -26.51
N LEU A 47 5.65 -12.77 -27.63
CA LEU A 47 6.81 -13.62 -27.82
C LEU A 47 8.06 -12.79 -28.11
N ARG A 48 7.93 -11.79 -28.99
CA ARG A 48 8.97 -10.81 -29.30
C ARG A 48 9.40 -10.06 -28.05
N LEU A 49 8.43 -9.54 -27.29
CA LEU A 49 8.70 -8.82 -26.05
C LEU A 49 9.38 -9.72 -25.01
N ARG A 50 8.90 -10.96 -24.84
CA ARG A 50 9.52 -11.95 -23.93
C ARG A 50 10.98 -12.23 -24.28
N GLY A 51 11.29 -12.43 -25.56
CA GLY A 51 12.65 -12.73 -26.00
C GLY A 51 13.64 -11.62 -25.64
N GLU A 52 13.24 -10.36 -25.80
CA GLU A 52 14.08 -9.22 -25.41
C GLU A 52 14.19 -9.08 -23.89
N MET A 53 13.11 -9.34 -23.14
CA MET A 53 13.16 -9.37 -21.67
C MET A 53 14.11 -10.44 -21.17
N GLU A 54 14.06 -11.66 -21.71
CA GLU A 54 14.97 -12.75 -21.35
C GLU A 54 16.43 -12.40 -21.65
N HIS A 55 16.68 -11.73 -22.78
CA HIS A 55 18.01 -11.27 -23.16
C HIS A 55 18.55 -10.22 -22.18
N ALA A 56 17.73 -9.23 -21.82
CA ALA A 56 18.16 -8.11 -20.98
C ALA A 56 18.27 -8.47 -19.48
N PHE A 57 17.40 -9.35 -18.99
CA PHE A 57 17.36 -9.77 -17.58
C PHE A 57 18.13 -11.07 -17.31
N GLY A 58 18.59 -11.77 -18.33
CA GLY A 58 19.43 -12.96 -18.20
C GLY A 58 18.71 -14.22 -17.68
N GLY A 59 17.37 -14.23 -17.76
CA GLY A 59 16.52 -15.33 -17.27
C GLY A 59 15.06 -15.18 -17.71
N SER A 60 14.25 -16.23 -17.52
CA SER A 60 12.83 -16.24 -17.92
C SER A 60 11.89 -15.77 -16.82
N ASP A 61 10.67 -15.40 -17.21
CA ASP A 61 9.58 -15.08 -16.27
C ASP A 61 9.28 -16.25 -15.33
N ALA A 62 9.40 -17.50 -15.82
CA ALA A 62 9.26 -18.71 -15.01
C ALA A 62 10.32 -18.87 -13.90
N THR A 63 11.50 -18.25 -14.08
CA THR A 63 12.58 -18.25 -13.07
C THR A 63 12.50 -17.07 -12.10
N GLY A 64 11.54 -16.15 -12.29
CA GLY A 64 11.38 -14.94 -11.48
C GLY A 64 12.38 -13.82 -11.80
N ALA A 65 13.14 -13.93 -12.90
CA ALA A 65 14.13 -12.93 -13.31
C ALA A 65 13.50 -11.57 -13.68
N TRP A 66 12.24 -11.60 -14.15
CA TRP A 66 11.41 -10.43 -14.45
C TRP A 66 9.93 -10.83 -14.40
N ASP A 67 9.04 -9.83 -14.32
CA ASP A 67 7.59 -10.03 -14.38
C ASP A 67 6.94 -9.27 -15.56
N TRP A 68 5.68 -9.59 -15.86
CA TRP A 68 4.97 -8.96 -16.97
C TRP A 68 4.71 -7.47 -16.78
N LYS A 69 4.75 -6.95 -15.55
CA LYS A 69 4.65 -5.51 -15.30
C LYS A 69 5.88 -4.81 -15.88
N LEU A 70 7.09 -5.32 -15.63
CA LEU A 70 8.31 -4.76 -16.22
C LEU A 70 8.32 -4.86 -17.75
N ALA A 71 7.78 -5.94 -18.31
CA ALA A 71 7.67 -6.10 -19.76
C ALA A 71 6.74 -5.04 -20.39
N TYR A 72 5.60 -4.75 -19.75
CA TYR A 72 4.71 -3.68 -20.19
C TYR A 72 5.34 -2.29 -20.05
N GLU A 73 6.07 -2.04 -18.96
CA GLU A 73 6.84 -0.80 -18.79
C GLU A 73 7.88 -0.64 -19.91
N ALA A 74 8.60 -1.71 -20.29
CA ALA A 74 9.53 -1.67 -21.42
C ALA A 74 8.83 -1.32 -22.75
N GLY A 75 7.62 -1.84 -22.96
CA GLY A 75 6.80 -1.48 -24.11
C GLY A 75 6.40 -0.01 -24.14
N GLU A 76 6.02 0.56 -23.00
CA GLU A 76 5.71 1.98 -22.88
C GLU A 76 6.95 2.86 -23.10
N VAL A 77 8.09 2.45 -22.55
CA VAL A 77 9.38 3.13 -22.77
C VAL A 77 9.77 3.09 -24.26
N ALA A 78 9.50 1.99 -24.97
CA ALA A 78 9.75 1.90 -26.41
C ALA A 78 8.91 2.93 -27.19
N LEU A 79 7.65 3.14 -26.79
CA LEU A 79 6.80 4.20 -27.36
C LEU A 79 7.35 5.60 -27.05
N ILE A 80 7.85 5.84 -25.84
CA ILE A 80 8.47 7.12 -25.45
C ILE A 80 9.70 7.41 -26.32
N LEU A 81 10.59 6.42 -26.50
CA LEU A 81 11.78 6.57 -27.35
C LEU A 81 11.41 6.83 -28.81
N PHE A 82 10.40 6.12 -29.33
CA PHE A 82 9.86 6.36 -30.67
C PHE A 82 9.35 7.79 -30.82
N LEU A 83 8.55 8.27 -29.85
CA LEU A 83 8.00 9.62 -29.85
C LEU A 83 9.08 10.69 -29.68
N ARG A 84 10.12 10.44 -28.89
CA ARG A 84 11.24 11.37 -28.79
C ARG A 84 11.96 11.55 -30.12
N LYS A 85 12.12 10.44 -30.86
CA LYS A 85 12.81 10.45 -32.16
C LYS A 85 11.95 11.06 -33.27
N PHE A 86 10.66 10.72 -33.34
CA PHE A 86 9.81 11.06 -34.48
C PHE A 86 8.68 12.03 -34.18
N GLY A 87 8.30 12.20 -32.91
CA GLY A 87 7.06 12.87 -32.49
C GLY A 87 6.95 14.32 -32.95
N ARG A 88 8.01 15.12 -32.82
CA ARG A 88 8.01 16.52 -33.31
C ARG A 88 7.84 16.61 -34.82
N ALA A 89 8.53 15.75 -35.57
CA ALA A 89 8.41 15.70 -37.02
C ALA A 89 7.02 15.21 -37.47
N LEU A 90 6.46 14.21 -36.76
CA LEU A 90 5.11 13.72 -36.99
C LEU A 90 4.06 14.79 -36.71
N LEU A 91 4.18 15.54 -35.61
CA LEU A 91 3.28 16.62 -35.27
C LEU A 91 3.37 17.76 -36.30
N ALA A 92 4.58 18.19 -36.66
CA ALA A 92 4.81 19.22 -37.66
C ALA A 92 4.23 18.83 -39.03
N ARG A 93 4.36 17.56 -39.44
CA ARG A 93 3.80 17.04 -40.69
C ARG A 93 2.28 16.89 -40.65
N ALA A 94 1.72 16.46 -39.51
CA ALA A 94 0.28 16.30 -39.34
C ALA A 94 -0.44 17.66 -39.24
N GLY A 95 0.25 18.70 -38.75
CA GLY A 95 -0.26 20.07 -38.65
C GLY A 95 -1.20 20.32 -37.46
N SER A 96 -1.73 19.28 -36.81
CA SER A 96 -2.55 19.40 -35.60
C SER A 96 -2.51 18.12 -34.74
N PRO A 97 -2.79 18.20 -33.42
CA PRO A 97 -2.99 17.04 -32.57
C PRO A 97 -4.09 16.10 -33.09
N ALA A 98 -5.20 16.66 -33.61
CA ALA A 98 -6.29 15.86 -34.17
C ALA A 98 -5.84 15.01 -35.37
N ALA A 99 -5.02 15.57 -36.27
CA ALA A 99 -4.47 14.85 -37.40
C ALA A 99 -3.37 13.83 -37.02
N LEU A 100 -2.70 14.04 -35.88
CA LEU A 100 -1.68 13.13 -35.35
C LEU A 100 -2.31 11.90 -34.65
N LEU A 101 -3.52 12.03 -34.11
CA LEU A 101 -4.24 10.99 -33.37
C LEU A 101 -4.28 9.61 -34.06
N PRO A 102 -4.68 9.46 -35.34
CA PRO A 102 -4.73 8.14 -36.00
C PRO A 102 -3.33 7.51 -36.15
N ILE A 103 -2.28 8.31 -36.28
CA ILE A 103 -0.90 7.82 -36.35
C ILE A 103 -0.49 7.23 -35.00
N LEU A 104 -0.73 7.96 -33.90
CA LEU A 104 -0.40 7.45 -32.56
C LEU A 104 -1.26 6.26 -32.17
N ALA A 105 -2.53 6.22 -32.56
CA ALA A 105 -3.38 5.06 -32.38
C ALA A 105 -2.82 3.82 -33.10
N LYS A 106 -2.29 3.99 -34.32
CA LYS A 106 -1.65 2.90 -35.06
C LYS A 106 -0.35 2.44 -34.39
N VAL A 107 0.49 3.36 -33.93
CA VAL A 107 1.76 3.04 -33.26
C VAL A 107 1.53 2.35 -31.90
N ALA A 108 0.63 2.87 -31.06
CA ALA A 108 0.18 2.16 -29.86
C ALA A 108 -0.49 0.80 -30.18
N GLY A 109 -1.08 0.72 -31.38
CA GLY A 109 -1.61 -0.49 -32.00
C GLY A 109 -0.59 -1.61 -32.19
N LEU A 110 0.71 -1.32 -32.25
CA LEU A 110 1.78 -2.29 -32.45
C LEU A 110 2.19 -3.02 -31.16
N MET A 111 1.88 -2.47 -29.99
CA MET A 111 2.20 -3.07 -28.69
C MET A 111 1.18 -4.16 -28.29
N PRO A 112 1.59 -5.17 -27.50
CA PRO A 112 0.70 -6.21 -27.02
C PRO A 112 -0.30 -5.64 -26.00
N THR A 113 -1.46 -6.28 -25.89
CA THR A 113 -2.45 -5.94 -24.86
C THR A 113 -1.95 -6.37 -23.48
N HIS A 114 -2.21 -5.54 -22.46
CA HIS A 114 -1.88 -5.85 -21.08
C HIS A 114 -2.87 -6.90 -20.52
N THR A 115 -2.66 -8.17 -20.84
CA THR A 115 -3.54 -9.29 -20.47
C THR A 115 -3.15 -9.98 -19.16
N ARG A 116 -1.91 -9.80 -18.69
CA ARG A 116 -1.40 -10.42 -17.46
C ARG A 116 -1.34 -9.35 -16.37
N ARG A 117 -2.22 -9.44 -15.37
CA ARG A 117 -2.26 -8.49 -14.27
C ARG A 117 -1.42 -9.00 -13.11
N SER A 118 -0.54 -8.16 -12.58
CA SER A 118 0.09 -8.41 -11.28
C SER A 118 -0.83 -7.90 -10.16
N GLU A 119 -0.74 -8.48 -8.97
CA GLU A 119 -1.50 -8.01 -7.79
C GLU A 119 -1.26 -6.52 -7.51
N GLU A 120 -0.07 -6.01 -7.83
CA GLU A 120 0.30 -4.60 -7.67
C GLU A 120 -0.42 -3.67 -8.67
N MET A 121 -0.61 -4.11 -9.92
CA MET A 121 -1.36 -3.36 -10.93
C MET A 121 -2.85 -3.27 -10.60
N GLU A 122 -3.44 -4.32 -10.01
CA GLU A 122 -4.83 -4.33 -9.57
C GLU A 122 -5.05 -3.49 -8.30
N ARG A 123 -4.12 -3.57 -7.33
CA ARG A 123 -4.21 -2.83 -6.06
C ARG A 123 -4.05 -1.32 -6.22
N PHE A 124 -3.11 -0.85 -7.03
CA PHE A 124 -2.84 0.59 -7.15
C PHE A 124 -3.52 1.28 -8.35
N GLN A 125 -4.26 0.52 -9.18
CA GLN A 125 -4.89 1.02 -10.42
C GLN A 125 -3.94 1.89 -11.27
N GLN A 126 -2.68 1.51 -11.33
CA GLN A 126 -1.61 2.22 -12.02
C GLN A 126 -1.65 1.92 -13.52
N PHE A 127 -2.72 2.36 -14.20
CA PHE A 127 -2.82 2.29 -15.65
C PHE A 127 -2.13 3.50 -16.28
N SER A 128 -1.11 3.25 -17.11
CA SER A 128 -0.50 4.31 -17.90
C SER A 128 -1.50 4.89 -18.90
N THR A 129 -1.36 6.17 -19.17
CA THR A 129 -2.25 6.90 -20.09
C THR A 129 -2.02 6.45 -21.54
N PRO A 130 -3.02 5.87 -22.23
CA PRO A 130 -2.88 5.49 -23.62
C PRO A 130 -2.58 6.72 -24.49
N LEU A 131 -1.66 6.58 -25.46
CA LEU A 131 -1.24 7.69 -26.33
C LEU A 131 -2.40 8.49 -26.96
N PRO A 132 -3.49 7.86 -27.46
CA PRO A 132 -4.63 8.62 -27.97
C PRO A 132 -5.24 9.55 -26.92
N MET A 133 -5.45 9.05 -25.70
CA MET A 133 -6.02 9.81 -24.59
C MET A 133 -5.07 10.91 -24.14
N GLY A 134 -3.78 10.61 -24.01
CA GLY A 134 -2.76 11.60 -23.67
C GLY A 134 -2.68 12.74 -24.69
N LEU A 135 -2.83 12.44 -25.97
CA LEU A 135 -2.85 13.47 -27.01
C LEU A 135 -4.08 14.38 -26.89
N ALA A 136 -5.25 13.83 -26.55
CA ALA A 136 -6.45 14.62 -26.27
C ALA A 136 -6.28 15.53 -25.05
N ALA A 137 -5.61 15.04 -23.99
CA ALA A 137 -5.28 15.86 -22.82
C ALA A 137 -4.31 16.99 -23.17
N VAL A 138 -3.27 16.73 -23.97
CA VAL A 138 -2.32 17.75 -24.44
C VAL A 138 -3.00 18.79 -25.34
N ALA A 139 -3.94 18.38 -26.20
CA ALA A 139 -4.73 19.31 -27.01
C ALA A 139 -5.60 20.22 -26.12
N ALA A 140 -6.23 19.67 -25.09
CA ALA A 140 -7.02 20.43 -24.12
C ALA A 140 -6.15 21.41 -23.29
N ALA A 141 -4.90 21.02 -23.01
CA ALA A 141 -3.96 21.80 -22.22
C ALA A 141 -3.40 23.02 -22.95
N GLN A 142 -3.45 23.07 -24.28
CA GLN A 142 -2.95 24.21 -25.08
C GLN A 142 -1.55 24.66 -24.63
N ILE A 143 -0.61 23.71 -24.59
CA ILE A 143 0.77 23.93 -24.14
C ILE A 143 1.53 24.82 -25.14
N THR A 144 2.35 25.72 -24.59
CA THR A 144 3.24 26.62 -25.32
C THR A 144 4.68 26.44 -24.82
N PRO A 145 5.69 26.94 -25.56
CA PRO A 145 7.09 26.90 -25.13
C PRO A 145 7.40 27.66 -23.84
N ARG A 146 6.49 28.51 -23.36
CA ARG A 146 6.65 29.26 -22.10
C ARG A 146 6.19 28.47 -20.88
N ASP A 147 5.54 27.32 -21.09
CA ASP A 147 4.92 26.59 -20.01
C ASP A 147 5.89 25.69 -19.26
N LEU A 148 5.79 25.75 -17.92
CA LEU A 148 6.24 24.68 -17.05
C LEU A 148 5.06 23.73 -16.85
N VAL A 149 5.18 22.53 -17.39
CA VAL A 149 4.19 21.46 -17.32
C VAL A 149 4.57 20.50 -16.20
N LEU A 150 3.73 20.42 -15.17
CA LEU A 150 3.87 19.42 -14.11
C LEU A 150 3.01 18.19 -14.44
N GLU A 151 3.63 17.02 -14.37
CA GLU A 151 2.93 15.73 -14.31
C GLU A 151 3.12 15.12 -12.92
N PRO A 152 2.12 15.22 -12.02
CA PRO A 152 2.26 14.84 -10.62
C PRO A 152 2.26 13.33 -10.39
N SER A 153 1.79 12.54 -11.36
CA SER A 153 1.74 11.07 -11.33
C SER A 153 2.19 10.54 -12.68
N ALA A 154 3.50 10.65 -12.94
CA ALA A 154 4.05 10.59 -14.29
C ALA A 154 4.13 9.19 -14.92
N GLY A 155 4.03 8.13 -14.11
CA GLY A 155 4.18 6.76 -14.59
C GLY A 155 5.52 6.58 -15.30
N THR A 156 5.50 5.94 -16.47
CA THR A 156 6.69 5.82 -17.35
C THR A 156 7.01 7.10 -18.12
N GLY A 157 6.10 8.08 -18.18
CA GLY A 157 6.28 9.36 -18.86
C GLY A 157 5.64 9.48 -20.25
N LEU A 158 4.60 8.69 -20.56
CA LEU A 158 3.88 8.77 -21.85
C LEU A 158 3.17 10.13 -22.06
N LEU A 159 2.65 10.76 -21.00
CA LEU A 159 2.05 12.08 -21.09
C LEU A 159 3.12 13.18 -21.11
N ALA A 160 4.17 13.03 -20.31
CA ALA A 160 5.37 13.88 -20.31
C ALA A 160 6.00 14.03 -21.70
N ILE A 161 6.20 12.93 -22.44
CA ILE A 161 6.80 13.04 -23.79
C ILE A 161 5.90 13.79 -24.76
N LEU A 162 4.58 13.66 -24.65
CA LEU A 162 3.63 14.42 -25.49
C LEU A 162 3.65 15.91 -25.13
N ALA A 163 3.77 16.25 -23.85
CA ALA A 163 3.93 17.64 -23.41
C ALA A 163 5.25 18.27 -23.89
N GLU A 164 6.36 17.52 -23.87
CA GLU A 164 7.66 17.98 -24.40
C GLU A 164 7.65 18.13 -25.93
N ILE A 165 6.88 17.29 -26.64
CA ILE A 165 6.65 17.43 -28.08
C ILE A 165 5.81 18.67 -28.39
N ALA A 166 4.83 18.99 -27.55
CA ALA A 166 4.04 20.22 -27.64
C ALA A 166 4.85 21.49 -27.29
N GLY A 167 6.06 21.33 -26.74
CA GLY A 167 7.01 22.41 -26.49
C GLY A 167 7.17 22.80 -25.02
N GLY A 168 6.42 22.18 -24.10
CA GLY A 168 6.48 22.50 -22.67
C GLY A 168 7.80 22.06 -22.01
N THR A 169 8.21 22.78 -20.97
CA THR A 169 9.29 22.36 -20.06
C THR A 169 8.68 21.49 -18.97
N LEU A 170 9.33 20.38 -18.61
CA LEU A 170 8.74 19.37 -17.72
C LEU A 170 9.22 19.49 -16.26
N ALA A 171 8.28 19.32 -15.33
CA ALA A 171 8.50 18.91 -13.95
C ALA A 171 7.74 17.61 -13.70
N LEU A 172 8.40 16.58 -13.17
CA LEU A 172 7.84 15.24 -13.09
C LEU A 172 7.85 14.74 -11.63
N ASN A 173 6.80 14.02 -11.26
CA ASN A 173 6.71 13.35 -9.97
C ASN A 173 6.18 11.92 -10.16
N GLU A 174 6.85 10.95 -9.54
CA GLU A 174 6.42 9.55 -9.57
C GLU A 174 6.82 8.85 -8.28
N LEU A 175 5.86 8.14 -7.67
CA LEU A 175 6.01 7.51 -6.36
C LEU A 175 6.70 6.15 -6.45
N ALA A 176 6.54 5.43 -7.55
CA ALA A 176 7.18 4.13 -7.74
C ALA A 176 8.66 4.29 -8.14
N ASP A 177 9.57 3.76 -7.32
CA ASP A 177 11.02 3.92 -7.49
C ASP A 177 11.52 3.53 -8.89
N THR A 178 11.09 2.38 -9.42
CA THR A 178 11.45 1.92 -10.78
C THR A 178 11.06 2.94 -11.85
N ARG A 179 9.84 3.49 -11.76
CA ARG A 179 9.33 4.45 -12.75
C ARG A 179 9.98 5.81 -12.59
N ALA A 180 10.23 6.25 -11.36
CA ALA A 180 11.01 7.46 -11.10
C ALA A 180 12.43 7.35 -11.69
N ASP A 181 13.07 6.19 -11.58
CA ASP A 181 14.36 5.94 -12.21
C ASP A 181 14.28 5.92 -13.74
N LEU A 182 13.25 5.29 -14.33
CA LEU A 182 12.97 5.38 -15.77
C LEU A 182 12.81 6.83 -16.22
N LEU A 183 12.06 7.66 -15.50
CA LEU A 183 11.89 9.08 -15.83
C LEU A 183 13.22 9.84 -15.80
N ARG A 184 14.12 9.53 -14.86
CA ARG A 184 15.47 10.12 -14.81
C ARG A 184 16.32 9.73 -16.02
N PHE A 185 16.23 8.48 -16.45
CA PHE A 185 16.91 8.01 -17.67
C PHE A 185 16.32 8.65 -18.93
N LEU A 186 14.99 8.72 -19.00
CA LEU A 186 14.29 9.18 -20.20
C LEU A 186 14.32 10.70 -20.30
N PHE A 187 14.24 11.46 -19.22
CA PHE A 187 14.15 12.93 -19.28
C PHE A 187 15.34 13.57 -18.58
N PRO A 188 16.57 13.41 -19.11
CA PRO A 188 17.76 13.94 -18.48
C PRO A 188 17.69 15.46 -18.35
N GLY A 189 18.08 15.98 -17.18
CA GLY A 189 18.04 17.41 -16.89
C GLY A 189 16.65 17.96 -16.53
N ARG A 190 15.62 17.11 -16.40
CA ARG A 190 14.32 17.48 -15.84
C ARG A 190 14.26 17.15 -14.35
N SER A 191 13.47 17.93 -13.60
CA SER A 191 13.22 17.62 -12.19
C SER A 191 12.32 16.40 -12.08
N VAL A 192 12.79 15.36 -11.37
CA VAL A 192 12.02 14.15 -11.04
C VAL A 192 11.97 13.99 -9.53
N THR A 193 10.78 14.13 -8.97
CA THR A 193 10.48 14.01 -7.54
C THR A 193 9.68 12.74 -7.23
N GLY A 194 9.60 12.36 -5.95
CA GLY A 194 8.96 11.11 -5.50
C GLY A 194 7.98 11.31 -4.35
N PHE A 195 7.23 12.42 -4.38
CA PHE A 195 6.25 12.79 -3.37
C PHE A 195 4.89 12.13 -3.64
N ASP A 196 4.05 12.04 -2.60
CA ASP A 196 2.64 11.71 -2.80
C ASP A 196 1.97 12.87 -3.53
N ALA A 197 1.42 12.60 -4.72
CA ALA A 197 0.76 13.60 -5.56
C ALA A 197 -0.44 14.27 -4.87
N ALA A 198 -1.07 13.60 -3.90
CA ALA A 198 -2.13 14.18 -3.06
C ALA A 198 -1.63 15.29 -2.11
N GLN A 199 -0.31 15.48 -2.01
CA GLN A 199 0.38 16.50 -1.19
C GLN A 199 1.43 17.27 -2.01
N ILE A 200 1.36 17.22 -3.34
CA ILE A 200 2.37 17.86 -4.20
C ILE A 200 2.53 19.37 -3.95
N ASP A 201 1.46 20.05 -3.53
CA ASP A 201 1.49 21.47 -3.17
C ASP A 201 2.39 21.77 -1.96
N ASP A 202 2.42 20.88 -0.96
CA ASP A 202 3.24 21.05 0.25
C ASP A 202 4.75 20.99 -0.04
N HIS A 203 5.12 20.50 -1.22
CA HIS A 203 6.50 20.20 -1.61
C HIS A 203 7.04 21.11 -2.72
N LEU A 204 6.18 21.82 -3.46
CA LEU A 204 6.59 22.72 -4.53
C LEU A 204 6.91 24.12 -3.97
N TYR A 205 8.08 24.67 -4.30
CA TYR A 205 8.42 26.04 -3.93
C TYR A 205 7.56 27.04 -4.72
N ALA A 206 7.11 28.12 -4.08
CA ALA A 206 6.29 29.17 -4.70
C ALA A 206 6.93 29.83 -5.95
N SER A 207 8.25 29.76 -6.10
CA SER A 207 8.97 30.25 -7.29
C SER A 207 8.96 29.27 -8.48
N SER A 208 8.32 28.11 -8.34
CA SER A 208 8.28 27.02 -9.33
C SER A 208 6.86 26.58 -9.69
N SER A 209 5.86 27.43 -9.46
CA SER A 209 4.45 27.14 -9.78
C SER A 209 4.29 26.79 -11.27
N PRO A 210 3.80 25.60 -11.61
CA PRO A 210 3.54 25.23 -13.00
C PRO A 210 2.43 26.09 -13.59
N SER A 211 2.53 26.39 -14.88
CA SER A 211 1.46 27.07 -15.62
C SER A 211 0.48 26.08 -16.26
N VAL A 212 0.88 24.82 -16.38
CA VAL A 212 0.06 23.72 -16.86
C VAL A 212 0.27 22.49 -15.98
N ILE A 213 -0.81 21.81 -15.62
CA ILE A 213 -0.74 20.46 -15.03
C ILE A 213 -1.47 19.49 -15.94
N LEU A 214 -0.81 18.38 -16.26
CA LEU A 214 -1.39 17.25 -16.97
C LEU A 214 -1.38 16.05 -16.02
N MET A 215 -2.52 15.41 -15.78
CA MET A 215 -2.55 14.28 -14.85
C MET A 215 -3.56 13.20 -15.21
N ASN A 216 -3.17 11.96 -14.93
CA ASN A 216 -4.05 10.80 -14.85
C ASN A 216 -3.98 10.28 -13.41
N PRO A 217 -4.68 10.92 -12.45
CA PRO A 217 -4.67 10.48 -11.06
C PRO A 217 -5.20 9.05 -10.96
N PRO A 218 -4.79 8.30 -9.93
CA PRO A 218 -5.37 6.99 -9.67
C PRO A 218 -6.91 7.12 -9.53
N PHE A 219 -7.63 6.26 -10.27
CA PHE A 219 -9.09 6.37 -10.45
C PHE A 219 -9.89 6.03 -9.19
N SER A 220 -9.32 5.31 -8.24
CA SER A 220 -9.90 5.08 -6.91
C SER A 220 -8.89 4.62 -5.84
N ALA A 221 -7.59 4.59 -6.15
CA ALA A 221 -6.55 4.20 -5.21
C ALA A 221 -5.88 5.44 -4.61
N GLN A 222 -5.85 5.55 -3.29
CA GLN A 222 -4.94 6.45 -2.61
C GLN A 222 -3.60 5.73 -2.47
N ALA A 223 -2.48 6.43 -2.64
CA ALA A 223 -1.18 5.84 -2.34
C ALA A 223 -1.15 5.40 -0.86
N ASN A 224 -1.02 4.08 -0.62
CA ASN A 224 -0.99 3.45 0.71
C ASN A 224 -2.33 3.43 1.48
N VAL A 225 -3.49 3.44 0.79
CA VAL A 225 -4.78 3.08 1.41
C VAL A 225 -5.42 1.97 0.60
N ASP A 226 -5.79 0.89 1.29
CA ASP A 226 -6.54 -0.22 0.72
C ASP A 226 -8.05 0.10 0.80
N GLY A 227 -8.65 0.46 -0.34
CA GLY A 227 -10.08 0.74 -0.50
C GLY A 227 -10.35 1.75 -1.63
N ARG A 228 -11.51 1.64 -2.31
CA ARG A 228 -11.94 2.64 -3.30
C ARG A 228 -12.35 3.92 -2.57
N SER A 229 -11.40 4.83 -2.39
CA SER A 229 -11.70 6.14 -1.81
C SER A 229 -12.33 7.02 -2.88
N THR A 230 -13.58 7.41 -2.65
CA THR A 230 -14.24 8.45 -3.45
C THR A 230 -13.46 9.77 -3.41
N GLU A 231 -12.66 10.01 -2.37
CA GLU A 231 -11.94 11.26 -2.18
C GLU A 231 -10.51 11.29 -2.78
N ALA A 232 -9.95 10.14 -3.17
CA ALA A 232 -8.56 10.07 -3.64
C ALA A 232 -8.32 10.96 -4.87
N THR A 233 -9.13 10.81 -5.92
CA THR A 233 -9.06 11.65 -7.12
C THR A 233 -9.27 13.13 -6.78
N ALA A 234 -10.24 13.43 -5.92
CA ALA A 234 -10.55 14.79 -5.47
C ALA A 234 -9.39 15.47 -4.72
N ARG A 235 -8.66 14.73 -3.89
CA ARG A 235 -7.47 15.23 -3.19
C ARG A 235 -6.33 15.56 -4.14
N HIS A 236 -6.08 14.70 -5.13
CA HIS A 236 -5.04 14.94 -6.12
C HIS A 236 -5.37 16.19 -6.96
N LEU A 237 -6.64 16.34 -7.39
CA LEU A 237 -7.11 17.54 -8.09
C LEU A 237 -6.97 18.80 -7.23
N ARG A 238 -7.33 18.76 -5.94
CA ARG A 238 -7.18 19.90 -5.02
C ARG A 238 -5.72 20.31 -4.86
N SER A 239 -4.83 19.36 -4.60
CA SER A 239 -3.39 19.59 -4.47
C SER A 239 -2.79 20.14 -5.76
N ALA A 240 -3.18 19.60 -6.92
CA ALA A 240 -2.76 20.12 -8.23
C ALA A 240 -3.25 21.56 -8.46
N LEU A 241 -4.52 21.87 -8.18
CA LEU A 241 -5.05 23.24 -8.30
C LEU A 241 -4.36 24.21 -7.34
N ALA A 242 -3.99 23.76 -6.13
CA ALA A 242 -3.31 24.60 -5.16
C ALA A 242 -1.93 25.06 -5.66
N CYS A 243 -1.13 24.15 -6.23
CA CYS A 243 0.22 24.49 -6.70
C CYS A 243 0.28 25.18 -8.07
N LEU A 244 -0.79 25.07 -8.87
CA LEU A 244 -0.92 25.71 -10.19
C LEU A 244 -0.82 27.24 -10.08
N ALA A 245 -0.14 27.90 -11.02
CA ALA A 245 -0.10 29.36 -11.07
C ALA A 245 -1.49 29.95 -11.32
N PRO A 246 -1.84 31.15 -10.79
CA PRO A 246 -3.06 31.86 -11.17
C PRO A 246 -3.15 32.08 -12.69
N GLY A 247 -4.30 31.78 -13.29
CA GLY A 247 -4.48 31.72 -14.75
C GLY A 247 -3.90 30.46 -15.41
N GLY A 248 -3.28 29.55 -14.65
CA GLY A 248 -2.79 28.28 -15.15
C GLY A 248 -3.92 27.29 -15.46
N ARG A 249 -3.61 26.25 -16.24
CA ARG A 249 -4.58 25.23 -16.68
C ARG A 249 -4.23 23.84 -16.17
N LEU A 250 -5.20 23.17 -15.56
CA LEU A 250 -5.14 21.77 -15.15
C LEU A 250 -6.00 20.92 -16.09
N VAL A 251 -5.43 19.85 -16.64
CA VAL A 251 -6.18 18.82 -17.38
C VAL A 251 -6.05 17.49 -16.67
N ALA A 252 -7.18 16.93 -16.25
CA ALA A 252 -7.25 15.68 -15.52
C ALA A 252 -8.03 14.61 -16.29
N ILE A 253 -7.46 13.41 -16.36
CA ILE A 253 -8.11 12.20 -16.86
C ILE A 253 -8.66 11.44 -15.66
N THR A 254 -9.98 11.23 -15.59
CA THR A 254 -10.66 10.59 -14.45
C THR A 254 -11.66 9.54 -14.95
N GLY A 255 -12.23 8.74 -14.06
CA GLY A 255 -13.30 7.80 -14.42
C GLY A 255 -14.55 8.58 -14.84
N ALA A 256 -15.33 8.08 -15.80
CA ALA A 256 -16.48 8.80 -16.35
C ALA A 256 -17.53 9.15 -15.27
N GLY A 257 -17.66 8.32 -14.24
CA GLY A 257 -18.56 8.56 -13.11
C GLY A 257 -18.16 9.74 -12.21
N PHE A 258 -16.91 10.23 -12.27
CA PHE A 258 -16.46 11.43 -11.55
C PHE A 258 -16.89 12.70 -12.29
N ALA A 259 -18.20 12.97 -12.29
CA ALA A 259 -18.82 14.00 -13.13
C ALA A 259 -19.43 15.15 -12.31
N PRO A 260 -19.40 16.41 -12.80
CA PRO A 260 -19.94 17.56 -12.08
C PRO A 260 -21.46 17.54 -11.94
N ASP A 261 -22.15 16.84 -12.85
CA ASP A 261 -23.60 16.64 -12.88
C ASP A 261 -24.07 15.40 -12.11
N ALA A 262 -23.13 14.57 -11.63
CA ALA A 262 -23.45 13.43 -10.80
C ALA A 262 -23.68 13.89 -9.33
N PRO A 263 -24.84 13.57 -8.70
CA PRO A 263 -25.16 14.02 -7.35
C PRO A 263 -24.11 13.66 -6.29
N ALA A 264 -23.49 12.48 -6.42
CA ALA A 264 -22.43 12.01 -5.53
C ALA A 264 -21.18 12.91 -5.50
N TRP A 265 -20.99 13.75 -6.52
CA TRP A 265 -19.79 14.58 -6.68
C TRP A 265 -20.07 16.09 -6.63
N ALA A 266 -21.33 16.49 -6.41
CA ALA A 266 -21.73 17.90 -6.42
C ALA A 266 -20.91 18.75 -5.43
N GLU A 267 -20.74 18.29 -4.18
CA GLU A 267 -19.94 18.99 -3.16
C GLU A 267 -18.45 19.04 -3.54
N THR A 268 -17.94 17.98 -4.18
CA THR A 268 -16.54 17.90 -4.60
C THR A 268 -16.24 18.91 -5.71
N PHE A 269 -17.09 18.97 -6.74
CA PHE A 269 -16.94 19.96 -7.81
C PHE A 269 -17.25 21.37 -7.32
N GLY A 270 -18.16 21.54 -6.35
CA GLY A 270 -18.35 22.80 -5.63
C GLY A 270 -17.02 23.32 -5.07
N ARG A 271 -16.34 22.50 -4.25
CA ARG A 271 -15.04 22.86 -3.68
C ARG A 271 -13.93 23.07 -4.72
N LEU A 272 -13.84 22.22 -5.74
CA LEU A 272 -12.83 22.37 -6.80
C LEU A 272 -13.02 23.66 -7.60
N THR A 273 -14.27 24.10 -7.75
CA THR A 273 -14.62 25.31 -8.51
C THR A 273 -14.71 26.58 -7.67
N GLU A 274 -14.42 26.52 -6.37
CA GLU A 274 -14.23 27.74 -5.56
C GLU A 274 -13.02 28.56 -6.05
N THR A 275 -11.96 27.88 -6.50
CA THR A 275 -10.69 28.51 -6.91
C THR A 275 -10.37 28.32 -8.40
N ALA A 276 -11.27 27.71 -9.17
CA ALA A 276 -11.05 27.42 -10.58
C ALA A 276 -12.35 27.39 -11.40
N HIS A 277 -12.23 27.64 -12.70
CA HIS A 277 -13.31 27.45 -13.66
C HIS A 277 -13.22 26.05 -14.27
N LEU A 278 -14.26 25.23 -14.13
CA LEU A 278 -14.40 24.02 -14.95
C LEU A 278 -14.84 24.44 -16.35
N VAL A 279 -13.90 24.53 -17.28
CA VAL A 279 -14.09 25.12 -18.62
C VAL A 279 -14.43 24.11 -19.70
N PHE A 280 -14.05 22.84 -19.52
CA PHE A 280 -14.44 21.75 -20.42
C PHE A 280 -14.55 20.45 -19.65
N THR A 281 -15.50 19.60 -20.03
CA THR A 281 -15.57 18.24 -19.53
C THR A 281 -16.23 17.30 -20.55
N GLY A 282 -15.65 16.10 -20.73
CA GLY A 282 -16.14 15.16 -21.74
C GLY A 282 -15.79 13.72 -21.41
N ALA A 283 -16.82 12.88 -21.27
CA ALA A 283 -16.67 11.43 -21.11
C ALA A 283 -16.42 10.74 -22.46
N VAL A 284 -15.73 9.60 -22.43
CA VAL A 284 -15.50 8.69 -23.54
C VAL A 284 -15.85 7.26 -23.13
N SER A 285 -16.44 6.52 -24.05
CA SER A 285 -16.76 5.12 -23.86
C SER A 285 -15.49 4.27 -23.65
N GLY A 286 -15.65 3.16 -22.94
CA GLY A 286 -14.58 2.35 -22.35
C GLY A 286 -13.54 1.73 -23.29
N ALA A 287 -13.68 1.88 -24.61
CA ALA A 287 -12.73 1.32 -25.58
C ALA A 287 -11.33 1.97 -25.54
N ALA A 288 -11.19 3.16 -24.94
CA ALA A 288 -9.95 3.95 -24.97
C ALA A 288 -8.77 3.30 -24.21
N PHE A 289 -9.04 2.52 -23.16
CA PHE A 289 -8.02 1.89 -22.32
C PHE A 289 -7.91 0.37 -22.52
N ALA A 290 -8.67 -0.21 -23.47
CA ALA A 290 -8.77 -1.66 -23.63
C ALA A 290 -7.41 -2.35 -23.81
N LYS A 291 -6.48 -1.70 -24.52
CA LYS A 291 -5.10 -2.19 -24.70
C LYS A 291 -4.25 -2.19 -23.43
N HIS A 292 -4.57 -1.31 -22.48
CA HIS A 292 -3.91 -1.20 -21.17
C HIS A 292 -4.65 -2.03 -20.10
N GLY A 293 -5.55 -2.93 -20.52
CA GLY A 293 -6.15 -3.94 -19.66
C GLY A 293 -7.44 -3.52 -18.94
N THR A 294 -8.06 -2.40 -19.32
CA THR A 294 -9.33 -1.95 -18.74
C THR A 294 -10.30 -1.38 -19.77
N THR A 295 -11.60 -1.58 -19.56
CA THR A 295 -12.69 -1.02 -20.37
C THR A 295 -13.52 0.00 -19.60
N PHE A 296 -12.99 0.56 -18.51
CA PHE A 296 -13.68 1.61 -17.77
C PHE A 296 -13.89 2.85 -18.64
N GLU A 297 -15.09 3.41 -18.59
CA GLU A 297 -15.37 4.70 -19.19
C GLU A 297 -14.57 5.78 -18.46
N THR A 298 -13.99 6.71 -19.22
CA THR A 298 -13.11 7.76 -18.69
C THR A 298 -13.56 9.13 -19.17
N ARG A 299 -13.03 10.19 -18.59
CA ARG A 299 -13.34 11.56 -18.97
C ARG A 299 -12.12 12.46 -18.87
N ILE A 300 -12.10 13.51 -19.70
CA ILE A 300 -11.19 14.64 -19.56
C ILE A 300 -11.97 15.78 -18.90
N SER A 301 -11.39 16.40 -17.86
CA SER A 301 -11.86 17.66 -17.29
C SER A 301 -10.75 18.70 -17.32
N VAL A 302 -11.10 19.92 -17.71
CA VAL A 302 -10.17 21.05 -17.84
C VAL A 302 -10.58 22.14 -16.87
N PHE A 303 -9.65 22.54 -16.02
CA PHE A 303 -9.83 23.59 -15.04
C PHE A 303 -8.86 24.74 -15.30
N ASP A 304 -9.35 25.97 -15.32
CA ASP A 304 -8.51 27.18 -15.33
C ASP A 304 -8.53 27.80 -13.93
N LYS A 305 -7.36 27.97 -13.31
CA LYS A 305 -7.29 28.56 -11.96
C LYS A 305 -7.65 30.04 -12.01
N CYS A 306 -8.58 30.44 -11.15
CA CYS A 306 -9.05 31.82 -11.06
C CYS A 306 -7.89 32.77 -10.73
N ARG A 307 -7.97 33.98 -11.27
CA ARG A 307 -7.06 35.06 -10.90
C ARG A 307 -7.58 35.77 -9.66
N GLY A 308 -6.73 36.58 -9.02
CA GLY A 308 -7.07 37.25 -7.77
C GLY A 308 -8.40 38.02 -7.85
N GLY A 309 -9.41 37.56 -7.11
CA GLY A 309 -10.73 38.22 -6.99
C GLY A 309 -11.84 37.69 -7.92
N GLU A 310 -11.55 36.75 -8.82
CA GLU A 310 -12.57 36.13 -9.69
C GLU A 310 -13.28 34.98 -8.97
N PRO A 311 -14.64 34.95 -8.95
CA PRO A 311 -15.37 33.79 -8.44
C PRO A 311 -15.27 32.64 -9.43
N GLY A 312 -14.78 31.48 -8.97
CA GLY A 312 -14.76 30.27 -9.78
C GLY A 312 -16.16 29.70 -10.04
N GLY A 313 -16.22 28.62 -10.83
CA GLY A 313 -17.49 27.97 -11.14
C GLY A 313 -17.44 27.03 -12.33
N ILE A 314 -18.59 26.48 -12.71
CA ILE A 314 -18.71 25.60 -13.88
C ILE A 314 -19.17 26.42 -15.08
N THR A 315 -18.32 26.54 -16.09
CA THR A 315 -18.66 27.19 -17.38
C THR A 315 -18.79 26.19 -18.53
N ALA A 316 -18.35 24.94 -18.31
CA ALA A 316 -18.49 23.85 -19.26
C ALA A 316 -19.97 23.48 -19.48
N ASP A 317 -20.35 23.14 -20.72
CA ASP A 317 -21.67 22.61 -21.01
C ASP A 317 -21.76 21.12 -20.66
N LEU A 318 -22.53 20.83 -19.60
CA LEU A 318 -22.68 19.49 -19.03
C LEU A 318 -23.66 18.59 -19.79
N ARG A 319 -24.43 19.12 -20.75
CA ARG A 319 -25.53 18.37 -21.41
C ARG A 319 -25.07 17.43 -22.53
N HIS A 320 -23.76 17.31 -22.73
CA HIS A 320 -23.22 16.57 -23.86
C HIS A 320 -23.15 15.06 -23.61
N PRO A 321 -23.56 14.23 -24.58
CA PRO A 321 -23.49 12.79 -24.44
C PRO A 321 -22.04 12.28 -24.43
N THR A 322 -21.86 11.08 -23.89
CA THR A 322 -20.58 10.35 -23.90
C THR A 322 -20.03 10.21 -25.32
N SER A 323 -18.76 10.52 -25.50
CA SER A 323 -18.07 10.36 -26.77
C SER A 323 -17.88 8.90 -27.13
N ARG A 324 -18.15 8.54 -28.40
CA ARG A 324 -17.99 7.17 -28.92
C ARG A 324 -16.55 6.67 -28.96
N GLY A 325 -15.58 7.57 -28.82
CA GLY A 325 -14.15 7.28 -28.83
C GLY A 325 -13.32 8.55 -28.72
N VAL A 326 -11.99 8.38 -28.58
CA VAL A 326 -11.06 9.49 -28.33
C VAL A 326 -11.04 10.51 -29.48
N ALA A 327 -11.26 10.09 -30.73
CA ALA A 327 -11.33 11.00 -31.86
C ALA A 327 -12.51 11.99 -31.76
N HIS A 328 -13.67 11.53 -31.29
CA HIS A 328 -14.83 12.39 -31.05
C HIS A 328 -14.59 13.30 -29.83
N LEU A 329 -13.93 12.80 -28.78
CA LEU A 329 -13.52 13.65 -27.65
C LEU A 329 -12.56 14.76 -28.11
N MET A 330 -11.58 14.44 -28.96
CA MET A 330 -10.63 15.39 -29.51
C MET A 330 -11.29 16.49 -30.35
N SER A 331 -12.27 16.13 -31.19
CA SER A 331 -13.02 17.13 -31.96
C SER A 331 -13.79 18.08 -31.04
N ARG A 332 -14.38 17.55 -29.95
CA ARG A 332 -15.06 18.37 -28.94
C ARG A 332 -14.11 19.29 -28.20
N VAL A 333 -12.96 18.79 -27.73
CA VAL A 333 -11.92 19.61 -27.09
C VAL A 333 -11.51 20.78 -28.00
N THR A 334 -11.35 20.52 -29.30
CA THR A 334 -10.93 21.53 -30.28
C THR A 334 -12.03 22.56 -30.55
N ALA A 335 -13.31 22.15 -30.55
CA ALA A 335 -14.44 23.01 -30.86
C ALA A 335 -14.98 23.80 -29.66
N GLU A 336 -14.96 23.19 -28.47
CA GLU A 336 -15.62 23.69 -27.26
C GLU A 336 -14.61 24.24 -26.23
N GLY A 337 -13.36 23.81 -26.27
CA GLY A 337 -12.34 24.20 -25.28
C GLY A 337 -11.93 25.67 -25.43
N PRO A 338 -12.16 26.54 -24.42
CA PRO A 338 -11.81 27.94 -24.55
C PRO A 338 -10.28 28.15 -24.58
N PRO A 339 -9.81 29.29 -25.15
CA PRO A 339 -8.43 29.72 -25.00
C PRO A 339 -8.03 29.76 -23.53
N ARG A 340 -6.76 29.49 -23.23
CA ARG A 340 -6.22 29.65 -21.87
C ARG A 340 -6.32 31.09 -21.39
N LEU A 341 -6.54 31.23 -20.09
CA LEU A 341 -6.30 32.49 -19.40
C LEU A 341 -4.80 32.86 -19.54
N GLU A 342 -4.51 34.14 -19.80
CA GLU A 342 -3.17 34.70 -19.58
C GLU A 342 -2.73 34.49 -18.12
N LEU A 343 -1.44 34.32 -17.88
CA LEU A 343 -0.91 34.18 -16.52
C LEU A 343 -0.81 35.56 -15.86
N ASP A 344 -1.10 35.63 -14.56
CA ASP A 344 -0.80 36.85 -13.80
C ASP A 344 0.72 37.09 -13.82
N PRO A 345 1.19 38.34 -14.00
CA PRO A 345 2.61 38.65 -13.90
C PRO A 345 3.09 38.24 -12.51
N ALA A 346 4.10 37.35 -12.45
CA ALA A 346 4.78 37.07 -11.19
C ALA A 346 5.25 38.41 -10.59
N PRO A 347 5.15 38.62 -9.26
CA PRO A 347 5.74 39.79 -8.64
C PRO A 347 7.21 39.86 -9.06
N ALA A 348 7.61 40.98 -9.65
CA ALA A 348 8.92 41.15 -10.26
C ALA A 348 10.03 40.75 -9.28
N ALA A 349 10.64 39.59 -9.50
CA ALA A 349 11.87 39.22 -8.84
C ALA A 349 12.95 40.21 -9.32
N GLY A 350 13.28 41.17 -8.47
CA GLY A 350 14.31 42.17 -8.72
C GLY A 350 15.61 41.50 -9.16
N GLN A 351 16.17 42.00 -10.26
CA GLN A 351 17.50 41.67 -10.73
C GLN A 351 18.54 42.00 -9.65
N GLY A 352 19.40 41.04 -9.34
CA GLY A 352 20.52 41.23 -8.42
C GLY A 352 21.22 39.91 -8.10
N HIS A 353 22.04 39.44 -9.03
CA HIS A 353 22.98 38.37 -8.77
C HIS A 353 23.97 38.76 -7.66
N SER A 354 24.00 37.98 -6.57
CA SER A 354 25.24 37.59 -5.90
C SER A 354 25.01 36.26 -5.20
N SER A 355 25.65 35.20 -5.70
CA SER A 355 25.75 33.90 -5.04
C SER A 355 26.28 34.07 -3.61
N PRO A 356 25.69 33.42 -2.59
CA PRO A 356 26.32 33.32 -1.29
C PRO A 356 26.76 31.89 -0.99
N PHE A 357 27.24 31.09 -1.94
CA PHE A 357 28.08 29.92 -1.60
C PHE A 357 29.11 29.61 -2.71
N PRO A 358 30.38 30.05 -2.54
CA PRO A 358 31.50 29.49 -3.27
C PRO A 358 31.74 28.06 -2.80
N GLY A 359 32.03 27.19 -3.77
CA GLY A 359 32.39 25.80 -3.53
C GLY A 359 33.62 25.63 -2.63
N ASN A 360 33.69 24.45 -2.04
CA ASN A 360 34.73 23.93 -1.16
C ASN A 360 36.15 24.34 -1.55
N SER A 361 36.88 24.91 -0.59
CA SER A 361 38.33 24.77 -0.48
C SER A 361 38.76 24.86 0.98
N HIS A 362 39.33 23.74 1.45
CA HIS A 362 40.34 23.57 2.50
C HIS A 362 40.19 24.31 3.85
N LEU A 363 40.09 23.47 4.90
CA LEU A 363 40.75 23.56 6.21
C LEU A 363 40.86 24.96 6.84
N THR A 364 40.17 25.17 7.96
CA THR A 364 40.88 25.47 9.22
C THR A 364 39.94 25.44 10.43
N ILE A 365 40.46 24.80 11.47
CA ILE A 365 39.93 24.71 12.83
C ILE A 365 39.63 26.10 13.38
N ARG A 366 38.40 26.33 13.87
CA ARG A 366 38.15 27.27 14.98
C ARG A 366 36.79 27.00 15.65
N LYS A 367 36.87 26.57 16.91
CA LYS A 367 35.74 26.47 17.87
C LYS A 367 35.01 27.82 17.98
N PRO A 368 33.69 27.79 18.20
CA PRO A 368 33.09 28.74 19.13
C PRO A 368 32.32 28.05 20.26
N ALA A 369 32.68 28.53 21.45
CA ALA A 369 31.97 28.60 22.72
C ALA A 369 30.56 27.98 22.85
N SER A 370 30.52 27.02 23.76
CA SER A 370 29.42 26.73 24.69
C SER A 370 28.55 27.95 25.02
N ARG A 371 27.25 27.82 24.75
CA ARG A 371 26.19 28.42 25.56
C ARG A 371 25.17 27.35 25.91
N SER A 372 25.25 26.91 27.16
CA SER A 372 24.26 26.11 27.85
C SER A 372 22.92 26.86 27.91
N HIS A 373 21.93 26.40 27.17
CA HIS A 373 20.54 26.66 27.54
C HIS A 373 20.05 25.51 28.41
N ALA A 374 20.02 25.80 29.71
CA ALA A 374 19.42 24.97 30.72
C ALA A 374 17.94 24.76 30.38
N THR A 375 17.56 23.48 30.35
CA THR A 375 16.20 22.98 30.35
C THR A 375 15.40 23.61 31.48
N SER A 376 14.37 24.39 31.14
CA SER A 376 13.29 24.68 32.07
C SER A 376 12.51 23.39 32.29
N ALA A 377 12.60 22.86 33.50
CA ALA A 377 11.77 21.76 33.98
C ALA A 377 10.30 22.19 33.88
N ALA A 378 9.56 21.59 32.96
CA ALA A 378 8.11 21.63 33.00
C ALA A 378 7.67 20.77 34.19
N ASN A 379 6.89 21.38 35.09
CA ASN A 379 6.26 20.69 36.21
C ASN A 379 5.47 19.47 35.71
N PRO A 380 5.43 18.36 36.48
CA PRO A 380 4.64 17.20 36.13
C PRO A 380 3.16 17.59 36.13
N ALA A 381 2.50 17.43 34.97
CA ALA A 381 1.05 17.49 34.92
C ALA A 381 0.49 16.36 35.80
N LYS A 382 -0.46 16.73 36.67
CA LYS A 382 -1.23 15.83 37.54
C LYS A 382 -2.14 14.89 36.71
N PRO A 383 -2.63 13.79 37.32
CA PRO A 383 -2.94 12.54 36.62
C PRO A 383 -4.26 12.55 35.83
N GLU A 384 -4.21 11.86 34.70
CA GLU A 384 -5.21 10.92 34.16
C GLU A 384 -6.69 11.30 34.26
N THR A 385 -7.30 11.69 33.14
CA THR A 385 -8.68 11.27 32.88
C THR A 385 -8.69 9.75 32.81
N GLN A 386 -9.04 9.11 33.91
CA GLN A 386 -9.31 7.68 33.95
C GLN A 386 -10.41 7.39 32.95
N ILE A 387 -10.13 6.54 31.96
CA ILE A 387 -11.13 6.10 31.00
C ILE A 387 -12.13 5.25 31.79
N GLU A 388 -13.36 5.73 31.94
CA GLU A 388 -14.46 4.94 32.49
C GLU A 388 -14.77 3.82 31.49
N ALA A 389 -14.35 2.61 31.85
CA ALA A 389 -14.49 1.40 31.05
C ALA A 389 -15.16 0.31 31.89
N GLU A 390 -16.06 -0.43 31.25
CA GLU A 390 -16.85 -1.49 31.86
C GLU A 390 -16.57 -2.80 31.13
N GLU A 391 -16.84 -3.93 31.80
CA GLU A 391 -16.74 -5.24 31.17
C GLU A 391 -17.89 -5.38 30.15
N LEU A 392 -17.53 -5.67 28.90
CA LEU A 392 -18.48 -5.90 27.82
C LEU A 392 -19.28 -7.16 28.10
N ASP A 393 -20.59 -7.04 28.30
CA ASP A 393 -21.46 -8.20 28.48
C ASP A 393 -21.90 -8.82 27.14
N TYR A 394 -22.07 -10.13 27.13
CA TYR A 394 -22.57 -10.89 25.99
C TYR A 394 -23.18 -12.23 26.46
N ALA A 395 -24.19 -12.70 25.74
CA ALA A 395 -24.81 -14.00 25.98
C ALA A 395 -24.12 -15.08 25.13
N LEU A 396 -24.10 -16.33 25.63
CA LEU A 396 -23.63 -17.48 24.86
C LEU A 396 -24.79 -18.04 24.03
N ARG A 397 -24.55 -18.35 22.76
CA ARG A 397 -25.54 -18.99 21.89
C ARG A 397 -25.47 -20.52 22.02
N ASP A 398 -26.61 -21.19 21.91
CA ASP A 398 -26.68 -22.65 21.92
C ASP A 398 -26.63 -23.23 20.51
N ALA A 399 -25.78 -24.23 20.32
CA ALA A 399 -25.50 -24.83 19.01
C ALA A 399 -26.72 -25.47 18.33
N ALA A 400 -27.82 -25.71 19.07
CA ALA A 400 -29.04 -26.32 18.57
C ALA A 400 -29.93 -25.35 17.76
N GLU A 401 -29.70 -24.04 17.83
CA GLU A 401 -30.49 -23.05 17.07
C GLU A 401 -30.02 -22.86 15.62
N ASP A 402 -28.88 -23.46 15.24
CA ASP A 402 -28.21 -23.29 13.94
C ASP A 402 -28.25 -24.57 13.05
N GLU A 403 -29.28 -25.42 13.16
CA GLU A 403 -29.44 -26.60 12.27
C GLU A 403 -29.54 -26.21 10.77
N ASP A 404 -29.96 -24.99 10.45
CA ASP A 404 -29.96 -24.48 9.08
C ASP A 404 -28.57 -24.00 8.58
N ALA A 405 -27.61 -23.72 9.48
CA ALA A 405 -26.24 -23.33 9.13
C ALA A 405 -25.31 -24.53 8.84
N ALA A 406 -25.71 -25.74 9.26
CA ALA A 406 -25.00 -26.98 8.95
C ALA A 406 -25.37 -27.58 7.58
N ARG A 407 -26.21 -26.90 6.79
CA ARG A 407 -26.39 -27.25 5.38
C ARG A 407 -25.19 -26.74 4.61
N LEU A 408 -24.29 -27.66 4.23
CA LEU A 408 -23.29 -27.45 3.19
C LEU A 408 -23.99 -26.81 1.98
N SER A 409 -23.84 -25.50 1.81
CA SER A 409 -24.23 -24.83 0.59
C SER A 409 -23.15 -25.12 -0.46
N ASP A 410 -23.52 -25.26 -1.74
CA ASP A 410 -22.55 -25.38 -2.83
C ASP A 410 -21.74 -24.07 -3.05
N ALA A 411 -21.89 -23.06 -2.18
CA ALA A 411 -21.23 -21.77 -2.26
C ALA A 411 -19.84 -21.81 -1.58
N ILE A 412 -18.84 -21.21 -2.24
CA ILE A 412 -17.46 -21.13 -1.74
C ILE A 412 -17.35 -20.22 -0.49
N TYR A 413 -18.28 -19.26 -0.36
CA TYR A 413 -18.33 -18.30 0.73
C TYR A 413 -19.73 -18.25 1.36
N GLU A 414 -19.79 -18.07 2.67
CA GLU A 414 -21.01 -17.93 3.46
C GLU A 414 -21.05 -16.59 4.17
N THR A 415 -22.25 -16.02 4.34
CA THR A 415 -22.43 -14.77 5.08
C THR A 415 -22.02 -14.95 6.53
N PHE A 416 -21.12 -14.10 7.01
CA PHE A 416 -20.63 -14.13 8.38
C PHE A 416 -21.69 -13.64 9.36
N ARG A 417 -21.84 -14.36 10.47
CA ARG A 417 -22.62 -14.00 11.65
C ARG A 417 -21.92 -14.56 12.89
N LEU A 418 -22.16 -13.95 14.05
CA LEU A 418 -21.70 -14.46 15.34
C LEU A 418 -22.32 -15.84 15.62
N GLN A 419 -21.49 -16.86 15.83
CA GLN A 419 -21.95 -18.25 16.03
C GLN A 419 -21.99 -18.68 17.51
N ALA A 420 -21.06 -18.19 18.34
CA ALA A 420 -20.94 -18.63 19.74
C ALA A 420 -21.50 -17.64 20.76
N ILE A 421 -21.65 -16.38 20.37
CA ILE A 421 -22.03 -15.27 21.26
C ILE A 421 -23.09 -14.38 20.62
N ASP A 422 -23.82 -13.67 21.46
CA ASP A 422 -24.72 -12.58 21.09
C ASP A 422 -24.36 -11.36 21.96
N ILE A 423 -24.10 -10.22 21.33
CA ILE A 423 -23.65 -9.00 22.01
C ILE A 423 -24.80 -7.99 21.94
N PRO A 424 -25.52 -7.76 23.06
CA PRO A 424 -26.61 -6.80 23.10
C PRO A 424 -26.15 -5.41 22.66
N ASP A 425 -27.01 -4.72 21.90
CA ASP A 425 -26.78 -3.35 21.39
C ASP A 425 -25.56 -3.17 20.47
N ALA A 426 -24.86 -4.25 20.08
CA ALA A 426 -23.77 -4.15 19.13
C ALA A 426 -24.29 -3.84 17.72
N ALA A 427 -23.71 -2.82 17.09
CA ALA A 427 -24.01 -2.49 15.70
C ALA A 427 -23.45 -3.58 14.76
N SER A 428 -24.25 -3.98 13.77
CA SER A 428 -23.74 -4.84 12.69
C SER A 428 -22.64 -4.13 11.90
N HIS A 429 -21.70 -4.91 11.36
CA HIS A 429 -20.64 -4.36 10.49
C HIS A 429 -21.24 -3.58 9.30
N SER A 430 -20.65 -2.41 8.98
CA SER A 430 -21.18 -1.47 7.97
C SER A 430 -21.29 -2.08 6.56
N THR A 431 -20.43 -3.05 6.28
CA THR A 431 -20.42 -3.88 5.08
C THR A 431 -20.68 -5.32 5.46
N LYS A 432 -21.44 -6.04 4.63
CA LYS A 432 -21.70 -7.48 4.83
C LYS A 432 -20.38 -8.24 4.74
N LEU A 433 -20.10 -9.03 5.78
CA LEU A 433 -18.93 -9.90 5.83
C LEU A 433 -19.30 -11.32 5.39
N VAL A 434 -18.35 -12.02 4.81
CA VAL A 434 -18.39 -13.44 4.46
C VAL A 434 -17.17 -14.15 5.00
N GLN A 435 -17.27 -15.47 5.15
CA GLN A 435 -16.16 -16.36 5.46
C GLN A 435 -16.20 -17.57 4.52
N SER A 436 -15.11 -18.33 4.39
CA SER A 436 -15.15 -19.56 3.57
C SER A 436 -16.12 -20.59 4.18
N ALA A 437 -16.71 -21.43 3.33
CA ALA A 437 -17.58 -22.52 3.80
C ALA A 437 -16.85 -23.44 4.81
N ALA A 438 -15.56 -23.71 4.59
CA ALA A 438 -14.75 -24.48 5.52
C ALA A 438 -14.62 -23.80 6.90
N MET A 439 -14.44 -22.48 6.96
CA MET A 439 -14.48 -21.74 8.22
C MET A 439 -15.85 -21.83 8.86
N ALA A 440 -16.91 -21.55 8.10
CA ALA A 440 -18.28 -21.53 8.60
C ALA A 440 -18.73 -22.85 9.23
N SER A 441 -18.23 -23.98 8.71
CA SER A 441 -18.55 -25.33 9.18
C SER A 441 -18.09 -25.66 10.61
N VAL A 442 -17.22 -24.85 11.23
CA VAL A 442 -16.68 -25.11 12.57
C VAL A 442 -16.87 -23.89 13.46
N ALA A 443 -17.77 -23.96 14.44
CA ALA A 443 -18.00 -22.85 15.38
C ALA A 443 -16.75 -22.56 16.25
N PRO A 444 -16.51 -21.27 16.59
CA PRO A 444 -15.47 -20.91 17.56
C PRO A 444 -15.89 -21.34 18.98
N PRO A 445 -14.94 -21.44 19.93
CA PRO A 445 -15.26 -21.90 21.29
C PRO A 445 -16.10 -20.86 22.03
N LYS A 446 -16.91 -21.27 23.01
CA LYS A 446 -17.66 -20.33 23.86
C LYS A 446 -16.67 -19.57 24.77
N PRO A 447 -16.46 -18.25 24.58
CA PRO A 447 -15.46 -17.51 25.34
C PRO A 447 -15.98 -17.16 26.74
N SER A 448 -15.07 -17.02 27.70
CA SER A 448 -15.32 -16.55 29.06
C SER A 448 -14.82 -15.12 29.31
N TYR A 449 -13.88 -14.66 28.49
CA TYR A 449 -13.23 -13.37 28.61
C TYR A 449 -14.16 -12.21 28.26
N ARG A 450 -14.22 -11.23 29.17
CA ARG A 450 -15.01 -10.00 29.02
C ARG A 450 -14.04 -8.81 28.86
N PRO A 451 -13.90 -8.21 27.66
CA PRO A 451 -13.00 -7.08 27.48
C PRO A 451 -13.50 -5.84 28.24
N LYS A 452 -12.58 -5.01 28.74
CA LYS A 452 -12.91 -3.74 29.39
C LYS A 452 -12.87 -2.60 28.38
N LEU A 453 -14.03 -2.07 28.03
CA LEU A 453 -14.16 -1.05 26.99
C LEU A 453 -14.99 0.14 27.47
N PRO A 454 -14.73 1.36 26.96
CA PRO A 454 -15.60 2.50 27.24
C PRO A 454 -17.02 2.24 26.74
N ALA A 455 -18.03 2.66 27.50
CA ALA A 455 -19.44 2.52 27.11
C ALA A 455 -19.77 3.18 25.74
N ALA A 456 -18.98 4.19 25.34
CA ALA A 456 -19.06 4.84 24.03
C ALA A 456 -18.86 3.87 22.86
N ILE A 457 -18.10 2.79 23.05
CA ILE A 457 -17.82 1.81 21.99
C ILE A 457 -19.10 1.18 21.47
N LEU A 458 -19.98 0.72 22.37
CA LEU A 458 -21.29 0.16 22.01
C LEU A 458 -22.29 1.27 21.65
N ARG A 459 -22.45 2.26 22.54
CA ARG A 459 -23.47 3.31 22.39
C ARG A 459 -23.35 4.06 21.07
N ASP A 460 -22.13 4.36 20.62
CA ASP A 460 -21.87 5.13 19.42
C ASP A 460 -21.47 4.23 18.23
N GLY A 461 -21.51 2.89 18.39
CA GLY A 461 -21.21 1.92 17.35
C GLY A 461 -19.78 2.00 16.79
N LEU A 462 -18.79 2.33 17.62
CA LEU A 462 -17.40 2.57 17.18
C LEU A 462 -16.66 1.28 16.77
N LEU A 463 -17.11 0.15 17.32
CA LEU A 463 -16.76 -1.22 16.92
C LEU A 463 -18.04 -1.97 16.55
N SER A 464 -18.00 -2.70 15.44
CA SER A 464 -19.11 -3.59 15.10
C SER A 464 -19.08 -4.89 15.91
N ASP A 465 -20.19 -5.62 15.90
CA ASP A 465 -20.34 -6.99 16.41
C ASP A 465 -19.16 -7.92 16.05
N ALA A 466 -18.81 -8.01 14.77
CA ALA A 466 -17.68 -8.79 14.26
C ALA A 466 -16.33 -8.29 14.82
N GLN A 467 -16.15 -6.98 14.95
CA GLN A 467 -14.91 -6.40 15.47
C GLN A 467 -14.79 -6.64 16.98
N LEU A 468 -15.90 -6.59 17.72
CA LEU A 468 -15.97 -6.92 19.14
C LEU A 468 -15.67 -8.41 19.40
N GLU A 469 -16.19 -9.31 18.55
CA GLU A 469 -15.85 -10.75 18.60
C GLU A 469 -14.33 -10.98 18.51
N THR A 470 -13.64 -10.21 17.66
CA THR A 470 -12.17 -10.27 17.58
C THR A 470 -11.50 -9.85 18.88
N VAL A 471 -11.98 -8.77 19.52
CA VAL A 471 -11.42 -8.30 20.80
C VAL A 471 -11.64 -9.35 21.89
N ILE A 472 -12.81 -9.98 21.93
CA ILE A 472 -13.15 -11.05 22.88
C ILE A 472 -12.21 -12.24 22.71
N TYR A 473 -12.08 -12.80 21.50
CA TYR A 473 -11.23 -13.98 21.28
C TYR A 473 -9.74 -13.69 21.41
N ALA A 474 -9.28 -12.49 21.03
CA ALA A 474 -7.90 -12.10 21.29
C ALA A 474 -7.61 -12.08 22.81
N GLY A 475 -8.53 -11.52 23.59
CA GLY A 475 -8.44 -11.50 25.05
C GLY A 475 -8.52 -12.90 25.69
N GLU A 476 -9.42 -13.77 25.20
CA GLU A 476 -9.52 -15.17 25.60
C GLU A 476 -8.20 -15.91 25.37
N ALA A 477 -7.64 -15.80 24.17
CA ALA A 477 -6.34 -16.38 23.82
C ALA A 477 -5.24 -15.84 24.75
N HIS A 478 -5.19 -14.52 24.93
CA HIS A 478 -4.22 -13.86 25.81
C HIS A 478 -4.39 -14.21 27.29
N GLY A 479 -5.52 -14.78 27.71
CA GLY A 479 -5.76 -15.26 29.07
C GLY A 479 -4.92 -16.49 29.46
N ALA A 480 -4.43 -17.24 28.47
CA ALA A 480 -3.69 -18.49 28.68
C ALA A 480 -2.22 -18.42 28.25
N HIS A 481 -1.43 -19.40 28.72
CA HIS A 481 -0.09 -19.70 28.21
C HIS A 481 -0.11 -20.97 27.38
N LEU A 482 0.87 -21.12 26.48
CA LEU A 482 1.09 -22.37 25.76
C LEU A 482 1.39 -23.51 26.74
N THR A 483 0.99 -24.71 26.35
CA THR A 483 1.24 -25.95 27.08
C THR A 483 2.67 -26.38 26.80
N GLY A 484 3.51 -26.45 27.84
CA GLY A 484 4.95 -26.69 27.72
C GLY A 484 5.80 -25.64 28.43
N SER A 485 7.10 -25.89 28.49
CA SER A 485 8.11 -25.00 29.05
C SER A 485 9.34 -24.98 28.17
N TRP A 486 10.01 -23.82 28.10
CA TRP A 486 11.13 -23.58 27.19
C TRP A 486 12.27 -22.86 27.89
N THR A 487 13.49 -23.05 27.40
CA THR A 487 14.64 -22.20 27.67
C THR A 487 14.96 -21.38 26.45
N VAL A 488 15.43 -20.16 26.67
CA VAL A 488 15.82 -19.21 25.61
C VAL A 488 17.30 -18.91 25.79
N ASP A 489 18.05 -18.99 24.70
CA ASP A 489 19.48 -18.70 24.76
C ASP A 489 19.77 -17.23 25.10
N GLU A 490 21.00 -16.92 25.49
CA GLU A 490 21.40 -15.56 25.90
C GLU A 490 21.11 -14.50 24.82
N THR A 491 21.17 -14.88 23.54
CA THR A 491 20.93 -13.99 22.40
C THR A 491 19.43 -13.79 22.09
N GLY A 492 18.57 -14.70 22.56
CA GLY A 492 17.15 -14.73 22.23
C GLY A 492 16.83 -15.23 20.82
N ASP A 493 17.80 -15.79 20.11
CA ASP A 493 17.60 -16.30 18.74
C ASP A 493 17.13 -17.77 18.74
N MET A 494 17.39 -18.53 19.80
CA MET A 494 17.01 -19.94 19.91
C MET A 494 16.13 -20.24 21.12
N VAL A 495 15.15 -21.11 20.88
CA VAL A 495 14.23 -21.64 21.90
C VAL A 495 14.31 -23.17 21.86
N SER A 496 14.51 -23.79 23.02
CA SER A 496 14.49 -25.24 23.21
C SER A 496 13.49 -25.61 24.30
N THR A 497 12.92 -26.81 24.23
CA THR A 497 12.10 -27.35 25.32
C THR A 497 12.94 -27.43 26.59
N ALA A 498 12.40 -26.94 27.70
CA ALA A 498 13.07 -26.97 28.99
C ALA A 498 12.98 -28.38 29.60
N PRO A 499 14.07 -28.90 30.19
CA PRO A 499 14.01 -30.01 31.13
C PRO A 499 13.08 -29.71 32.31
N ASP A 500 12.44 -30.74 32.88
CA ASP A 500 11.46 -30.59 33.97
C ASP A 500 12.00 -29.86 35.22
N ASP A 501 13.32 -29.82 35.41
CA ASP A 501 14.03 -29.21 36.54
C ASP A 501 14.80 -27.93 36.19
N ALA A 502 14.62 -27.37 34.99
CA ALA A 502 15.32 -26.17 34.55
C ALA A 502 14.86 -24.92 35.32
N ALA A 503 15.78 -24.29 36.05
CA ALA A 503 15.51 -23.12 36.88
C ALA A 503 15.13 -21.85 36.07
N ASP A 504 15.49 -21.81 34.80
CA ASP A 504 15.24 -20.73 33.84
C ASP A 504 14.10 -21.05 32.85
N ALA A 505 13.31 -22.08 33.14
CA ALA A 505 12.16 -22.45 32.31
C ALA A 505 11.12 -21.33 32.25
N ILE A 506 10.76 -20.92 31.03
CA ILE A 506 9.73 -19.92 30.77
C ILE A 506 8.53 -20.55 30.05
N ARG A 507 7.38 -19.89 30.20
CA ARG A 507 6.16 -20.21 29.44
C ARG A 507 5.79 -19.03 28.57
N PHE A 508 5.45 -19.32 27.32
CA PHE A 508 4.98 -18.29 26.38
C PHE A 508 3.48 -18.09 26.51
N ARG A 509 3.03 -16.85 26.72
CA ARG A 509 1.62 -16.47 26.57
C ARG A 509 1.12 -16.83 25.16
N ARG A 510 -0.10 -17.35 25.05
CA ARG A 510 -0.72 -17.65 23.74
C ARG A 510 -0.95 -16.36 22.97
N GLY A 511 -0.83 -16.45 21.65
CA GLY A 511 -1.07 -15.35 20.71
C GLY A 511 -2.41 -15.52 20.01
N PHE A 512 -2.79 -14.50 19.25
CA PHE A 512 -3.99 -14.50 18.42
C PHE A 512 -3.63 -14.09 16.99
N PHE A 513 -4.30 -14.69 16.00
CA PHE A 513 -4.07 -14.38 14.60
C PHE A 513 -5.32 -13.77 13.96
N LEU A 514 -5.20 -12.52 13.54
CA LEU A 514 -6.21 -11.76 12.84
C LEU A 514 -5.97 -11.83 11.32
N GLY A 515 -6.69 -12.75 10.67
CA GLY A 515 -6.65 -13.05 9.24
C GLY A 515 -7.73 -12.36 8.41
N ASP A 516 -8.46 -11.41 8.98
CA ASP A 516 -9.51 -10.68 8.28
C ASP A 516 -9.00 -10.01 7.00
N GLY A 517 -9.80 -10.06 5.94
CA GLY A 517 -9.57 -9.44 4.65
C GLY A 517 -9.52 -7.92 4.73
N THR A 518 -9.30 -7.28 3.58
CA THR A 518 -9.34 -5.83 3.46
C THR A 518 -10.77 -5.32 3.75
N GLU A 519 -10.88 -4.12 4.32
CA GLU A 519 -12.15 -3.45 4.71
C GLU A 519 -13.00 -4.12 5.81
N ALA A 520 -12.60 -5.28 6.35
CA ALA A 520 -13.17 -5.84 7.59
C ALA A 520 -12.78 -5.05 8.86
N GLY A 521 -11.88 -4.07 8.73
CA GLY A 521 -11.50 -3.16 9.81
C GLY A 521 -10.35 -3.65 10.71
N LYS A 522 -9.35 -4.37 10.17
CA LYS A 522 -8.18 -4.85 10.92
C LYS A 522 -7.51 -3.83 11.84
N GLY A 523 -7.32 -2.60 11.37
CA GLY A 523 -6.74 -1.53 12.19
C GLY A 523 -7.65 -1.13 13.37
N ARG A 524 -8.97 -1.14 13.14
CA ARG A 524 -9.99 -0.90 14.18
C ARG A 524 -10.06 -2.04 15.21
N GLN A 525 -9.96 -3.29 14.75
CA GLN A 525 -9.86 -4.47 15.64
C GLN A 525 -8.58 -4.44 16.47
N SER A 526 -7.44 -4.13 15.85
CA SER A 526 -6.14 -4.03 16.50
C SER A 526 -6.13 -2.95 17.59
N THR A 527 -6.73 -1.79 17.31
CA THR A 527 -6.90 -0.72 18.29
C THR A 527 -7.93 -1.05 19.37
N GLY A 528 -8.95 -1.85 19.07
CA GLY A 528 -9.86 -2.43 20.06
C GLY A 528 -9.13 -3.34 21.07
N ILE A 529 -8.25 -4.23 20.59
CA ILE A 529 -7.41 -5.09 21.45
C ILE A 529 -6.46 -4.23 22.31
N LEU A 530 -5.85 -3.20 21.72
CA LEU A 530 -5.03 -2.26 22.47
C LEU A 530 -5.83 -1.52 23.54
N LEU A 531 -7.04 -1.06 23.21
CA LEU A 531 -7.89 -0.29 24.12
C LEU A 531 -8.35 -1.13 25.32
N ASP A 532 -8.73 -2.38 25.10
CA ASP A 532 -9.05 -3.32 26.18
C ASP A 532 -7.87 -3.46 27.16
N ASN A 533 -6.68 -3.72 26.64
CA ASN A 533 -5.47 -3.83 27.46
C ASN A 533 -5.11 -2.51 28.16
N TRP A 534 -5.31 -1.38 27.48
CA TRP A 534 -5.09 -0.05 28.01
C TRP A 534 -6.03 0.24 29.19
N CYS A 535 -7.32 -0.14 29.08
CA CYS A 535 -8.32 -0.01 30.14
C CYS A 535 -8.07 -0.99 31.31
N GLN A 536 -7.36 -2.09 31.08
CA GLN A 536 -6.86 -2.99 32.12
C GLN A 536 -5.55 -2.52 32.78
N GLY A 537 -5.06 -1.32 32.46
CA GLY A 537 -3.88 -0.73 33.06
C GLY A 537 -2.56 -1.09 32.36
N ARG A 538 -2.59 -1.84 31.26
CA ARG A 538 -1.39 -2.13 30.45
C ARG A 538 -1.13 -0.94 29.51
N ARG A 539 -0.48 0.09 30.04
CA ARG A 539 -0.28 1.40 29.38
C ARG A 539 0.92 1.46 28.42
N LYS A 540 1.60 0.34 28.15
CA LYS A 540 2.66 0.25 27.13
C LYS A 540 2.27 -0.79 26.08
N ALA A 541 2.46 -0.45 24.82
CA ALA A 541 2.28 -1.37 23.71
C ALA A 541 3.29 -1.11 22.59
N LEU A 542 3.53 -2.13 21.76
CA LEU A 542 4.39 -2.04 20.59
C LEU A 542 3.57 -2.35 19.33
N TRP A 543 3.56 -1.43 18.38
CA TRP A 543 2.96 -1.60 17.06
C TRP A 543 4.07 -1.65 16.02
N ILE A 544 4.28 -2.83 15.42
CA ILE A 544 5.27 -3.05 14.37
C ILE A 544 4.52 -3.23 13.07
N SER A 545 4.81 -2.41 12.07
CA SER A 545 4.17 -2.50 10.76
C SER A 545 5.19 -2.55 9.62
N LYS A 546 4.72 -2.79 8.39
CA LYS A 546 5.57 -2.84 7.20
C LYS A 546 6.24 -1.50 6.88
N SER A 547 5.56 -0.39 7.16
CA SER A 547 5.99 0.95 6.73
C SER A 547 5.69 2.04 7.75
N GLY A 548 6.55 3.05 7.82
CA GLY A 548 6.36 4.24 8.65
C GLY A 548 5.13 5.05 8.25
N LYS A 549 4.64 4.89 7.00
CA LYS A 549 3.45 5.56 6.47
C LYS A 549 2.17 5.13 7.20
N LEU A 550 2.12 3.89 7.67
CA LEU A 550 0.97 3.32 8.39
C LEU A 550 0.82 3.86 9.82
N LEU A 551 1.74 4.72 10.28
CA LEU A 551 1.59 5.45 11.53
C LEU A 551 0.29 6.28 11.54
N VAL A 552 -0.03 6.92 10.41
CA VAL A 552 -1.22 7.78 10.30
C VAL A 552 -2.50 6.95 10.40
N ASP A 553 -2.50 5.74 9.83
CA ASP A 553 -3.63 4.80 9.93
C ASP A 553 -3.80 4.28 11.36
N ALA A 554 -2.70 3.85 12.01
CA ALA A 554 -2.72 3.43 13.41
C ALA A 554 -3.24 4.56 14.34
N GLN A 555 -2.80 5.79 14.09
CA GLN A 555 -3.25 7.00 14.77
C GLN A 555 -4.73 7.30 14.52
N ARG A 556 -5.20 7.18 13.27
CA ARG A 556 -6.61 7.36 12.90
C ARG A 556 -7.48 6.35 13.62
N ASP A 557 -7.11 5.07 13.58
CA ASP A 557 -7.92 3.99 14.16
C ASP A 557 -7.97 4.10 15.69
N TRP A 558 -6.86 4.51 16.33
CA TRP A 558 -6.84 4.80 17.76
C TRP A 558 -7.74 5.99 18.12
N SER A 559 -7.67 7.06 17.33
CA SER A 559 -8.51 8.26 17.52
C SER A 559 -9.99 7.96 17.29
N ALA A 560 -10.30 7.04 16.38
CA ALA A 560 -11.67 6.63 16.09
C ALA A 560 -12.34 5.90 17.27
N LEU A 561 -11.55 5.39 18.23
CA LEU A 561 -12.04 4.85 19.51
C LEU A 561 -12.05 5.89 20.64
N GLY A 562 -12.00 7.19 20.28
CA GLY A 562 -12.06 8.31 21.21
C GLY A 562 -10.76 8.56 21.98
N GLN A 563 -9.63 8.00 21.54
CA GLN A 563 -8.37 8.10 22.25
C GLN A 563 -7.43 9.17 21.68
N GLU A 564 -6.50 9.69 22.50
CA GLU A 564 -5.56 10.72 22.07
C GLU A 564 -4.57 10.18 21.03
N ARG A 565 -4.62 10.77 19.83
CA ARG A 565 -3.83 10.38 18.66
C ARG A 565 -2.33 10.28 18.96
N LEU A 566 -1.80 11.23 19.73
CA LEU A 566 -0.37 11.34 19.99
C LEU A 566 0.18 10.26 20.93
N LEU A 567 -0.68 9.45 21.56
CA LEU A 567 -0.24 8.26 22.31
C LEU A 567 0.39 7.21 21.39
N VAL A 568 0.04 7.18 20.10
CA VAL A 568 0.75 6.39 19.09
C VAL A 568 1.96 7.20 18.60
N THR A 569 3.12 6.89 19.18
CA THR A 569 4.36 7.65 18.98
C THR A 569 5.36 6.86 18.13
N PRO A 570 5.89 7.43 17.03
CA PRO A 570 6.88 6.73 16.23
C PRO A 570 8.25 6.68 16.90
N LEU A 571 8.90 5.52 16.82
CA LEU A 571 10.25 5.26 17.35
C LEU A 571 11.30 6.26 16.83
N SER A 572 11.12 6.78 15.63
CA SER A 572 12.03 7.76 15.00
C SER A 572 12.17 9.07 15.79
N ARG A 573 11.22 9.41 16.68
CA ARG A 573 11.34 10.56 17.60
C ARG A 573 12.43 10.39 18.66
N PHE A 574 12.86 9.16 18.90
CA PHE A 574 13.89 8.85 19.88
C PHE A 574 15.20 8.49 19.18
N ALA A 575 16.29 9.17 19.55
CA ALA A 575 17.61 8.87 19.03
C ALA A 575 18.06 7.44 19.43
N GLN A 576 18.76 6.75 18.54
CA GLN A 576 19.29 5.42 18.84
C GLN A 576 20.29 5.47 20.00
N GLY A 577 20.18 4.53 20.95
CA GLY A 577 21.06 4.41 22.11
C GLY A 577 20.76 5.37 23.27
N ARG A 578 19.61 6.04 23.27
CA ARG A 578 19.10 6.81 24.43
C ARG A 578 17.85 6.17 25.00
N ASP A 579 17.61 6.29 26.29
CA ASP A 579 16.39 5.74 26.88
C ASP A 579 15.14 6.46 26.37
N PHE A 580 14.01 5.74 26.27
CA PHE A 580 12.73 6.34 25.93
C PHE A 580 12.14 7.01 27.18
N PRO A 581 11.89 8.32 27.18
CA PRO A 581 11.29 9.02 28.32
C PRO A 581 9.77 8.78 28.45
N LEU A 582 9.21 7.79 27.74
CA LEU A 582 7.79 7.46 27.77
C LEU A 582 7.49 6.50 28.93
N SER A 583 6.71 6.93 29.92
CA SER A 583 6.17 6.03 30.95
C SER A 583 5.02 5.17 30.41
N GLU A 584 4.25 5.72 29.48
CA GLU A 584 3.11 5.10 28.79
C GLU A 584 3.06 5.51 27.32
N GLY A 585 2.37 4.71 26.50
CA GLY A 585 2.15 4.97 25.09
C GLY A 585 2.22 3.72 24.22
N ILE A 586 1.84 3.89 22.96
CA ILE A 586 1.93 2.89 21.91
C ILE A 586 3.13 3.28 21.04
N LEU A 587 4.22 2.52 21.14
CA LEU A 587 5.41 2.76 20.34
C LEU A 587 5.21 2.16 18.94
N PHE A 588 5.23 3.01 17.92
CA PHE A 588 5.09 2.59 16.52
C PHE A 588 6.45 2.47 15.85
N THR A 589 6.72 1.34 15.19
CA THR A 589 7.98 1.09 14.46
C THR A 589 7.75 0.22 13.23
N THR A 590 8.80 -0.04 12.47
CA THR A 590 8.74 -0.92 11.29
C THR A 590 9.65 -2.13 11.42
N TYR A 591 9.30 -3.22 10.73
CA TYR A 591 10.18 -4.40 10.61
C TYR A 591 11.59 -4.04 10.11
N ALA A 592 11.66 -3.11 9.16
CA ALA A 592 12.93 -2.61 8.62
C ALA A 592 13.75 -1.83 9.66
N THR A 593 13.11 -1.17 10.62
CA THR A 593 13.81 -0.47 11.71
C THR A 593 14.30 -1.47 12.76
N LEU A 594 13.50 -2.50 13.03
CA LEU A 594 13.78 -3.52 14.04
C LEU A 594 15.04 -4.34 13.73
N ARG A 595 15.36 -4.59 12.44
CA ARG A 595 16.59 -5.32 12.04
C ARG A 595 17.90 -4.54 12.24
N SER A 596 17.84 -3.28 12.69
CA SER A 596 19.04 -2.44 12.78
C SER A 596 20.00 -2.95 13.86
N GLU A 597 21.14 -3.47 13.43
CA GLU A 597 22.22 -3.94 14.31
C GLU A 597 22.88 -2.79 15.09
N GLU A 598 23.67 -3.17 16.10
CA GLU A 598 24.48 -2.24 16.89
C GLU A 598 25.41 -1.42 15.97
N ARG A 599 25.44 -0.10 16.15
CA ARG A 599 26.34 0.79 15.39
C ARG A 599 27.41 1.35 16.33
N GLY A 600 28.58 0.73 16.34
CA GLY A 600 29.66 1.10 17.25
C GLY A 600 29.31 0.67 18.68
N SER A 601 29.32 1.60 19.64
CA SER A 601 28.98 1.35 21.06
C SER A 601 27.52 1.67 21.43
N LYS A 602 26.63 1.79 20.43
CA LYS A 602 25.23 2.20 20.64
C LYS A 602 24.30 1.01 20.46
N LYS A 603 23.54 0.67 21.52
CA LYS A 603 22.50 -0.36 21.57
C LYS A 603 21.68 -0.45 20.27
N SER A 604 21.32 -1.68 19.89
CA SER A 604 20.44 -1.90 18.73
C SER A 604 19.05 -1.28 18.96
N ARG A 605 18.29 -1.06 17.89
CA ARG A 605 16.90 -0.57 18.03
C ARG A 605 16.01 -1.59 18.76
N GLY A 606 16.27 -2.88 18.57
CA GLY A 606 15.56 -3.96 19.28
C GLY A 606 15.84 -3.91 20.78
N ASP A 607 17.11 -3.79 21.20
CA ASP A 607 17.47 -3.74 22.62
C ASP A 607 16.90 -2.49 23.30
N GLN A 608 16.90 -1.35 22.61
CA GLN A 608 16.28 -0.12 23.10
C GLN A 608 14.77 -0.29 23.36
N ILE A 609 14.08 -1.07 22.52
CA ILE A 609 12.67 -1.42 22.73
C ILE A 609 12.52 -2.38 23.90
N LEU A 610 13.34 -3.41 24.00
CA LEU A 610 13.31 -4.38 25.09
C LEU A 610 13.54 -3.71 26.45
N ASP A 611 14.51 -2.81 26.54
CA ASP A 611 14.80 -2.03 27.75
C ASP A 611 13.59 -1.19 28.19
N TRP A 612 12.88 -0.58 27.25
CA TRP A 612 11.71 0.24 27.57
C TRP A 612 10.48 -0.57 27.96
N LEU A 613 10.25 -1.70 27.29
CA LEU A 613 9.14 -2.60 27.61
C LEU A 613 9.38 -3.28 28.97
N GLY A 614 10.63 -3.67 29.24
CA GLY A 614 11.02 -4.43 30.43
C GLY A 614 10.81 -5.94 30.24
N ALA A 615 11.54 -6.75 31.01
CA ALA A 615 11.48 -8.21 30.93
C ALA A 615 10.10 -8.77 31.33
N ASP A 616 9.42 -8.11 32.26
CA ASP A 616 8.10 -8.51 32.76
C ASP A 616 6.93 -7.95 31.92
N PHE A 617 7.22 -7.39 30.74
CA PHE A 617 6.21 -6.81 29.88
C PHE A 617 5.10 -7.82 29.54
N ASP A 618 3.87 -7.46 29.89
CA ASP A 618 2.68 -8.24 29.59
C ASP A 618 1.72 -7.49 28.63
N GLY A 619 2.09 -6.32 28.13
CA GLY A 619 1.27 -5.56 27.18
C GLY A 619 1.21 -6.18 25.79
N VAL A 620 0.58 -5.45 24.86
CA VAL A 620 0.31 -5.94 23.49
C VAL A 620 1.51 -5.67 22.57
N ILE A 621 1.85 -6.66 21.76
CA ILE A 621 2.72 -6.52 20.59
C ILE A 621 1.89 -6.85 19.35
N LEU A 622 1.61 -5.83 18.54
CA LEU A 622 0.97 -5.98 17.25
C LEU A 622 2.05 -6.18 16.18
N PHE A 623 2.04 -7.33 15.53
CA PHE A 623 2.74 -7.58 14.28
C PHE A 623 1.77 -7.33 13.14
N ASP A 624 1.66 -6.07 12.74
CA ASP A 624 0.84 -5.60 11.63
C ASP A 624 1.54 -5.85 10.29
N GLU A 625 0.81 -6.40 9.32
CA GLU A 625 1.38 -7.02 8.12
C GLU A 625 2.40 -8.12 8.48
N SER A 626 2.02 -9.02 9.39
CA SER A 626 2.89 -10.04 9.98
C SER A 626 3.59 -10.94 8.95
N HIS A 627 3.02 -11.10 7.75
CA HIS A 627 3.64 -11.83 6.64
C HIS A 627 5.01 -11.25 6.23
N ALA A 628 5.33 -10.01 6.59
CA ALA A 628 6.66 -9.43 6.42
C ALA A 628 7.76 -10.16 7.23
N MET A 629 7.37 -10.96 8.23
CA MET A 629 8.27 -11.85 8.98
C MET A 629 8.43 -13.23 8.35
N ALA A 630 7.91 -13.47 7.13
CA ALA A 630 8.15 -14.73 6.43
C ALA A 630 9.66 -15.07 6.38
N ASN A 631 9.96 -16.37 6.38
CA ASN A 631 11.34 -16.90 6.44
C ASN A 631 12.11 -16.56 7.74
N ALA A 632 11.42 -16.33 8.86
CA ALA A 632 12.03 -15.87 10.12
C ALA A 632 13.13 -16.74 10.74
N ALA A 633 13.13 -18.06 10.51
CA ALA A 633 14.17 -18.97 11.03
C ALA A 633 14.90 -19.75 9.93
N GLY A 634 14.76 -19.33 8.67
CA GLY A 634 15.28 -20.09 7.54
C GLY A 634 14.56 -21.43 7.36
N GLY A 635 15.07 -22.27 6.47
CA GLY A 635 14.52 -23.59 6.19
C GLY A 635 15.56 -24.50 5.52
N LYS A 636 15.49 -25.81 5.79
CA LYS A 636 16.21 -26.82 5.01
C LYS A 636 15.30 -27.28 3.89
N GLY A 637 15.54 -26.81 2.67
CA GLY A 637 14.86 -27.30 1.48
C GLY A 637 15.73 -28.31 0.74
N GLU A 638 15.12 -29.12 -0.14
CA GLU A 638 15.84 -30.04 -1.03
C GLU A 638 16.83 -29.34 -1.99
N ARG A 639 16.79 -28.00 -2.09
CA ARG A 639 17.69 -27.15 -2.90
C ARG A 639 18.72 -26.37 -2.08
N GLY A 640 18.89 -26.68 -0.79
CA GLY A 640 19.84 -26.03 0.10
C GLY A 640 19.19 -25.14 1.17
N ASP A 641 19.99 -24.75 2.16
CA ASP A 641 19.54 -23.99 3.34
C ASP A 641 19.11 -22.55 2.96
N THR A 642 17.87 -22.19 3.23
CA THR A 642 17.36 -20.82 3.07
C THR A 642 17.78 -19.98 4.27
N ILE A 643 18.49 -18.87 4.04
CA ILE A 643 18.96 -17.99 5.11
C ILE A 643 17.77 -17.28 5.76
N ALA A 644 17.72 -17.33 7.09
CA ALA A 644 16.69 -16.66 7.88
C ALA A 644 16.64 -15.15 7.62
N SER A 645 15.46 -14.60 7.33
CA SER A 645 15.25 -13.17 7.13
C SER A 645 15.64 -12.40 8.40
N GLN A 646 16.49 -11.37 8.26
CA GLN A 646 16.88 -10.51 9.39
C GLN A 646 15.67 -9.87 10.07
N GLN A 647 14.62 -9.54 9.32
CA GLN A 647 13.38 -8.97 9.86
C GLN A 647 12.62 -10.00 10.69
N GLY A 648 12.49 -11.23 10.17
CA GLY A 648 11.82 -12.30 10.89
C GLY A 648 12.59 -12.76 12.13
N ARG A 649 13.93 -12.81 12.08
CA ARG A 649 14.78 -13.07 13.26
C ARG A 649 14.56 -12.03 14.36
N ALA A 650 14.56 -10.73 13.99
CA ALA A 650 14.34 -9.67 14.96
C ALA A 650 12.93 -9.74 15.57
N GLY A 651 11.92 -10.09 14.78
CA GLY A 651 10.55 -10.31 15.25
C GLY A 651 10.43 -11.52 16.19
N LEU A 652 11.08 -12.65 15.88
CA LEU A 652 11.13 -13.81 16.76
C LEU A 652 11.87 -13.50 18.07
N ARG A 653 13.00 -12.78 18.01
CA ARG A 653 13.76 -12.39 19.20
C ARG A 653 12.92 -11.58 20.19
N LEU A 654 12.11 -10.63 19.70
CA LEU A 654 11.16 -9.92 20.57
C LEU A 654 10.18 -10.88 21.25
N GLN A 655 9.64 -11.85 20.50
CA GLN A 655 8.73 -12.86 21.07
C GLN A 655 9.44 -13.74 22.09
N HIS A 656 10.69 -14.13 21.88
CA HIS A 656 11.41 -14.99 22.83
C HIS A 656 11.79 -14.25 24.11
N ARG A 657 12.20 -12.98 23.98
CA ARG A 657 12.64 -12.14 25.12
C ARG A 657 11.51 -11.59 25.95
N LEU A 658 10.27 -11.61 25.45
CA LEU A 658 9.08 -11.10 26.14
C LEU A 658 8.02 -12.20 26.30
N PRO A 659 8.26 -13.22 27.15
CA PRO A 659 7.41 -14.41 27.25
C PRO A 659 5.95 -14.10 27.60
N ASN A 660 5.72 -13.08 28.42
CA ASN A 660 4.40 -12.69 28.88
C ASN A 660 3.66 -11.72 27.94
N ALA A 661 4.28 -11.26 26.85
CA ALA A 661 3.67 -10.34 25.90
C ALA A 661 2.44 -10.94 25.23
N ARG A 662 1.43 -10.10 25.03
CA ARG A 662 0.18 -10.40 24.33
C ARG A 662 0.39 -10.18 22.83
N VAL A 663 0.79 -11.24 22.13
CA VAL A 663 1.14 -11.16 20.71
C VAL A 663 -0.10 -11.28 19.84
N VAL A 664 -0.24 -10.35 18.89
CA VAL A 664 -1.27 -10.40 17.85
C VAL A 664 -0.58 -10.36 16.49
N TYR A 665 -0.84 -11.35 15.66
CA TYR A 665 -0.41 -11.37 14.27
C TYR A 665 -1.55 -10.85 13.40
N VAL A 666 -1.33 -9.81 12.62
CA VAL A 666 -2.36 -9.19 11.79
C VAL A 666 -1.92 -9.30 10.33
N SER A 667 -2.62 -10.11 9.54
CA SER A 667 -2.32 -10.27 8.12
C SER A 667 -3.44 -11.04 7.40
N ALA A 668 -4.04 -10.43 6.38
CA ALA A 668 -5.04 -11.09 5.52
C ALA A 668 -4.45 -12.26 4.71
N THR A 669 -3.15 -12.18 4.40
CA THR A 669 -2.44 -13.15 3.55
C THR A 669 -1.49 -14.04 4.36
N GLY A 670 -1.43 -13.88 5.68
CA GLY A 670 -0.45 -14.60 6.48
C GLY A 670 -0.79 -16.08 6.68
N ALA A 671 -2.01 -16.51 6.38
CA ALA A 671 -2.41 -17.93 6.39
C ALA A 671 -2.56 -18.54 4.99
N THR A 672 -2.05 -17.91 3.92
CA THR A 672 -2.19 -18.44 2.54
C THR A 672 -1.02 -19.32 2.11
N THR A 673 0.16 -19.25 2.76
CA THR A 673 1.30 -20.14 2.50
C THR A 673 1.95 -20.58 3.80
N VAL A 674 2.57 -21.76 3.81
CA VAL A 674 3.16 -22.40 5.01
C VAL A 674 4.25 -21.54 5.66
N HIS A 675 5.08 -20.91 4.83
CA HIS A 675 6.15 -20.03 5.29
C HIS A 675 5.65 -18.78 6.02
N ASN A 676 4.38 -18.43 5.83
CA ASN A 676 3.74 -17.29 6.48
C ASN A 676 3.17 -17.60 7.88
N LEU A 677 3.22 -18.85 8.37
CA LEU A 677 2.87 -19.18 9.76
C LEU A 677 4.07 -19.55 10.62
N ALA A 678 5.24 -19.74 10.01
CA ALA A 678 6.45 -20.18 10.71
C ALA A 678 7.02 -19.14 11.70
N PHE A 679 6.57 -17.87 11.63
CA PHE A 679 6.88 -16.83 12.62
C PHE A 679 5.83 -16.74 13.75
N ALA A 680 4.69 -17.42 13.61
CA ALA A 680 3.54 -17.31 14.49
C ALA A 680 3.63 -18.28 15.69
N GLN A 681 4.80 -18.36 16.33
CA GLN A 681 5.10 -19.34 17.38
C GLN A 681 4.11 -19.28 18.55
N ARG A 682 3.54 -18.11 18.85
CA ARG A 682 2.60 -17.94 19.96
C ARG A 682 1.23 -18.61 19.72
N LEU A 683 0.96 -19.10 18.51
CA LEU A 683 -0.21 -19.94 18.25
C LEU A 683 -0.06 -21.38 18.75
N GLY A 684 1.16 -21.82 19.10
CA GLY A 684 1.39 -23.17 19.60
C GLY A 684 1.29 -24.26 18.55
N LEU A 685 1.64 -23.97 17.29
CA LEU A 685 1.52 -24.94 16.20
C LEU A 685 2.59 -26.06 16.24
N TRP A 686 3.60 -25.92 17.09
CA TRP A 686 4.66 -26.90 17.30
C TRP A 686 5.26 -26.77 18.70
N GLY A 687 5.93 -27.82 19.15
CA GLY A 687 6.66 -27.84 20.43
C GLY A 687 5.75 -27.74 21.66
N VAL A 688 4.45 -28.02 21.50
CA VAL A 688 3.45 -28.10 22.56
C VAL A 688 2.78 -29.47 22.51
N GLU A 689 2.21 -29.91 23.62
CA GLU A 689 1.52 -31.21 23.70
C GLU A 689 0.23 -31.28 22.86
N ASP A 690 -0.39 -30.12 22.62
CA ASP A 690 -1.70 -30.00 21.96
C ASP A 690 -1.63 -30.20 20.42
N PHE A 691 -0.43 -30.22 19.82
CA PHE A 691 -0.22 -30.40 18.38
C PHE A 691 0.81 -31.51 18.09
N PRO A 692 0.69 -32.23 16.96
CA PRO A 692 1.50 -33.42 16.70
C PRO A 692 2.96 -33.13 16.30
N PHE A 693 3.35 -31.85 16.17
CA PHE A 693 4.67 -31.45 15.67
C PHE A 693 5.59 -31.08 16.83
N GLN A 694 6.69 -31.82 17.01
CA GLN A 694 7.66 -31.52 18.07
C GLN A 694 8.51 -30.31 17.70
N THR A 695 8.81 -30.16 16.41
CA THR A 695 9.65 -29.07 15.89
C THR A 695 8.95 -28.26 14.81
N ARG A 696 9.36 -27.00 14.67
CA ARG A 696 8.91 -26.13 13.58
C ARG A 696 9.16 -26.76 12.20
N SER A 697 10.31 -27.40 12.01
CA SER A 697 10.69 -28.01 10.74
C SER A 697 9.74 -29.16 10.35
N GLU A 698 9.31 -29.97 11.31
CA GLU A 698 8.29 -31.00 11.10
C GLU A 698 6.95 -30.39 10.69
N PHE A 699 6.50 -29.35 11.39
CA PHE A 699 5.30 -28.61 11.04
C PHE A 699 5.36 -28.07 9.60
N VAL A 700 6.44 -27.35 9.26
CA VAL A 700 6.61 -26.78 7.91
C VAL A 700 6.61 -27.88 6.85
N GLY A 701 7.36 -28.96 7.05
CA GLY A 701 7.43 -30.07 6.09
C GLY A 701 6.09 -30.79 5.92
N ALA A 702 5.32 -30.98 6.99
CA ALA A 702 4.02 -31.63 6.92
C ALA A 702 2.98 -30.80 6.15
N ILE A 703 2.94 -29.48 6.38
CA ILE A 703 2.01 -28.61 5.66
C ILE A 703 2.46 -28.43 4.20
N GLU A 704 3.77 -28.35 3.90
CA GLU A 704 4.29 -28.31 2.52
C GLU A 704 3.89 -29.55 1.71
N ALA A 705 3.99 -30.74 2.32
CA ALA A 705 3.58 -31.99 1.69
C ALA A 705 2.06 -32.02 1.39
N GLY A 706 1.24 -31.35 2.22
CA GLY A 706 -0.21 -31.29 2.07
C GLY A 706 -0.74 -30.13 1.20
N GLY A 707 0.11 -29.16 0.82
CA GLY A 707 -0.24 -28.04 -0.05
C GLY A 707 -1.36 -27.14 0.51
N VAL A 708 -2.16 -26.55 -0.38
CA VAL A 708 -3.24 -25.60 -0.03
C VAL A 708 -4.31 -26.22 0.88
N ALA A 709 -4.62 -27.51 0.68
CA ALA A 709 -5.59 -28.22 1.49
C ALA A 709 -5.18 -28.31 2.98
N ALA A 710 -3.87 -28.48 3.25
CA ALA A 710 -3.36 -28.51 4.63
C ALA A 710 -3.46 -27.15 5.32
N MET A 711 -3.33 -26.04 4.60
CA MET A 711 -3.52 -24.70 5.16
C MET A 711 -4.98 -24.40 5.51
N GLU A 712 -5.92 -24.87 4.69
CA GLU A 712 -7.35 -24.73 4.98
C GLU A 712 -7.77 -25.56 6.19
N VAL A 713 -7.22 -26.78 6.32
CA VAL A 713 -7.39 -27.62 7.52
C VAL A 713 -6.79 -26.94 8.75
N LEU A 714 -5.58 -26.40 8.65
CA LEU A 714 -4.93 -25.72 9.78
C LEU A 714 -5.71 -24.49 10.25
N ALA A 715 -6.16 -23.64 9.31
CA ALA A 715 -7.01 -22.50 9.64
C ALA A 715 -8.31 -22.97 10.32
N ARG A 716 -8.88 -24.09 9.83
CA ARG A 716 -10.09 -24.71 10.39
C ARG A 716 -9.86 -25.26 11.79
N ASP A 717 -8.69 -25.79 12.08
CA ASP A 717 -8.34 -26.31 13.41
C ASP A 717 -8.00 -25.20 14.42
N LEU A 718 -7.54 -24.04 13.95
CA LEU A 718 -7.29 -22.88 14.81
C LEU A 718 -8.57 -22.14 15.25
N ARG A 719 -9.63 -22.19 14.43
CA ARG A 719 -10.93 -21.55 14.74
C ARG A 719 -11.60 -22.11 16.03
N PRO A 720 -11.75 -23.43 16.25
CA PRO A 720 -12.33 -23.98 17.47
C PRO A 720 -11.43 -23.81 18.69
N LEU A 721 -10.14 -23.50 18.50
CA LEU A 721 -9.24 -23.09 19.58
C LEU A 721 -9.38 -21.59 19.94
N GLY A 722 -10.14 -20.82 19.16
CA GLY A 722 -10.31 -19.38 19.37
C GLY A 722 -9.06 -18.56 19.03
N LEU A 723 -8.13 -19.12 18.25
CA LEU A 723 -6.82 -18.51 17.97
C LEU A 723 -6.76 -17.80 16.61
N TYR A 724 -7.78 -17.97 15.77
CA TYR A 724 -7.81 -17.45 14.40
C TYR A 724 -9.21 -16.96 14.00
N THR A 725 -9.26 -15.81 13.33
CA THR A 725 -10.45 -15.32 12.63
C THR A 725 -10.07 -14.79 11.25
N ALA A 726 -10.93 -15.03 10.25
CA ALA A 726 -10.72 -14.55 8.89
C ALA A 726 -12.05 -14.35 8.15
N ARG A 727 -12.41 -13.08 7.96
CA ARG A 727 -13.62 -12.62 7.29
C ARG A 727 -13.27 -11.65 6.17
N SER A 728 -13.99 -11.74 5.06
CA SER A 728 -13.84 -10.88 3.88
C SER A 728 -15.15 -10.15 3.59
N LEU A 729 -15.12 -9.15 2.71
CA LEU A 729 -16.36 -8.52 2.24
C LEU A 729 -17.18 -9.46 1.36
N SER A 730 -18.51 -9.35 1.45
CA SER A 730 -19.41 -9.96 0.47
C SER A 730 -19.35 -9.21 -0.87
N TYR A 731 -19.42 -9.96 -1.97
CA TYR A 731 -19.63 -9.41 -3.32
C TYR A 731 -21.13 -9.27 -3.67
N ASP A 732 -22.04 -9.67 -2.79
CA ASP A 732 -23.49 -9.57 -3.03
C ASP A 732 -23.92 -8.10 -3.19
N GLY A 733 -24.52 -7.79 -4.35
CA GLY A 733 -25.03 -6.44 -4.68
C GLY A 733 -24.02 -5.51 -5.34
N VAL A 734 -22.84 -6.02 -5.75
CA VAL A 734 -21.91 -5.30 -6.63
C VAL A 734 -22.28 -5.63 -8.09
N GLU A 735 -23.28 -4.94 -8.64
CA GLU A 735 -23.61 -4.92 -10.08
C GLU A 735 -22.94 -3.76 -10.82
#